data_AF-A0A097ST25-F1
#
_entry.id   AF-A0A097ST25-F1
#
_cell.length_a   1.000
_cell.length_b   1.000
_cell.length_c   1.000
_cell.angle_alpha   90.00
_cell.angle_beta   90.00
_cell.angle_gamma   90.00
#
_symmetry.space_group_name_H-M   'P 1'
#
loop_
_entity.id
_entity.type
_entity.pdbx_description
1 polymer ?
#
loop_
_entity_poly.entity_id
_entity_poly.type
_entity_poly.pdbx_seq_one_letter_code
_entity_poly.pdbx_strand_id
1 'polypeptide(L)'
;MVISNPHTHTHTHSSLVVENKVTNDISWSIDGKGNIWPTDRSKVSGEITIPNTVNGKVVTGIANSAFEDCTLLTSVTFAEGSKLTSIDDNAFEDCTLLTSVTFAEGSQLNRIGWGAFKDCIALTSINIPSGVTSIGGWAFSGCFKLISITFAEGSKLTSIGKNAFWVCSALTSINIPSSVTSIGGEAFSYCPLTSIEFAGNQTYDWVPTAEGGNTVGGYIIQKGNDLSTNTVVGCLAYGKINIKLPDGKTSIIGNAFSCCSGITHIGISDNVTNIGWTAFWNCTSLTSIIIPSSITSIGKTAFGNCDKMGTITFNWNEEQLSKLTLGNNLIRNDTSSQTINFHIPWGTKDQYNAKFTQDILGTNVTANWIDDIQWSITDDGFISPANKDLIKGDVTIPNTVGGKVVTGIANSAFDSCTSLTSVNFDNDSQLTSIGYMAFNGCGSLKNITIPKSVTSFGALAFSKCALTSINIPSSVTSIGEAAFADCPLTSIKFTDNDTYKRFSTKSKDGEEIGAYVISKSQDLSTSTVAGCLAYGKINIELPDGKTSIIDNAFDWCSALTSINIPSSVTSIGDTAFSRCSSLKSVNFAEGSKLYSIGGEAFYDCTSLTSINIPNSVTSIDGRAFEDCYNLSDVYLNWDENQIKKLQIDDYVFDSTTKKITINFHIPKGMKELYIAKTKGWFNGSAVPNWIENNPPAPSSNSNLPLILGLTFGFIILIGIGSYLGYRYYKHRKAINKK
;
A
#
# COMPACT_ATOMS: atom_id res chain seq x y z
N MET A 1 -16.72 52.09 -33.01
CA MET A 1 -17.96 52.11 -33.82
C MET A 1 -19.13 52.50 -32.91
N VAL A 2 -20.31 52.82 -33.46
CA VAL A 2 -21.42 53.51 -32.75
C VAL A 2 -22.50 52.51 -32.29
N ILE A 3 -23.44 52.99 -31.44
CA ILE A 3 -24.65 52.31 -30.90
C ILE A 3 -24.33 51.43 -29.67
N SER A 4 -24.96 51.62 -28.49
CA SER A 4 -25.80 52.73 -27.99
C SER A 4 -25.98 52.69 -26.46
N ASN A 5 -26.31 53.84 -25.85
CA ASN A 5 -26.96 53.96 -24.54
C ASN A 5 -28.12 54.97 -24.70
N PRO A 6 -29.31 54.73 -24.13
CA PRO A 6 -29.74 55.54 -22.97
C PRO A 6 -30.49 54.68 -21.89
N HIS A 7 -30.67 55.11 -20.64
CA HIS A 7 -30.80 56.48 -20.14
C HIS A 7 -29.94 56.81 -18.91
N THR A 8 -29.59 58.09 -18.82
CA THR A 8 -29.04 58.77 -17.63
C THR A 8 -30.14 59.11 -16.63
N HIS A 9 -29.80 59.22 -15.34
CA HIS A 9 -29.98 60.49 -14.64
C HIS A 9 -28.86 60.74 -13.63
N THR A 10 -28.36 61.96 -13.60
CA THR A 10 -27.28 62.42 -12.73
C THR A 10 -27.81 62.85 -11.37
N HIS A 11 -27.23 62.36 -10.28
CA HIS A 11 -27.20 63.10 -9.03
C HIS A 11 -25.79 63.63 -8.80
N THR A 12 -25.71 64.95 -8.67
CA THR A 12 -24.51 65.71 -8.29
C THR A 12 -23.97 65.21 -6.96
N HIS A 13 -22.65 65.20 -6.81
CA HIS A 13 -22.05 65.20 -5.47
C HIS A 13 -22.53 66.44 -4.70
N SER A 14 -23.52 66.28 -3.82
CA SER A 14 -23.55 67.11 -2.62
C SER A 14 -22.33 66.70 -1.81
N SER A 15 -21.51 67.68 -1.43
CA SER A 15 -20.49 67.48 -0.43
C SER A 15 -21.20 67.23 0.91
N LEU A 16 -21.38 65.94 1.25
CA LEU A 16 -21.66 65.53 2.62
C LEU A 16 -20.44 65.92 3.46
N VAL A 17 -20.49 67.14 3.99
CA VAL A 17 -19.63 67.57 5.08
C VAL A 17 -19.91 66.62 6.22
N VAL A 18 -18.89 65.87 6.64
CA VAL A 18 -18.96 65.07 7.87
C VAL A 18 -18.94 66.08 9.03
N GLU A 19 -20.13 66.52 9.45
CA GLU A 19 -20.27 67.32 10.65
C GLU A 19 -19.89 66.46 11.86
N ASN A 20 -18.80 66.80 12.54
CA ASN A 20 -18.46 66.20 13.83
C ASN A 20 -19.51 66.62 14.88
N LYS A 21 -20.58 65.84 14.98
CA LYS A 21 -21.65 66.03 15.96
C LYS A 21 -21.19 65.58 17.33
N VAL A 22 -20.99 66.55 18.23
CA VAL A 22 -20.84 66.27 19.66
C VAL A 22 -22.09 65.52 20.15
N THR A 23 -21.90 64.55 21.05
CA THR A 23 -22.91 63.60 21.58
C THR A 23 -24.26 64.14 22.02
N ASN A 24 -24.36 65.45 22.22
CA ASN A 24 -25.50 66.12 22.83
C ASN A 24 -26.70 66.27 21.88
N ASP A 25 -26.50 66.01 20.58
CA ASP A 25 -27.57 65.94 19.56
C ASP A 25 -28.40 64.64 19.63
N ILE A 26 -27.91 63.60 20.31
CA ILE A 26 -28.58 62.29 20.38
C ILE A 26 -29.42 62.19 21.65
N SER A 27 -30.74 62.04 21.48
CA SER A 27 -31.66 61.69 22.57
C SER A 27 -31.56 60.20 22.91
N TRP A 28 -31.38 59.89 24.20
CA TRP A 28 -31.09 58.55 24.69
C TRP A 28 -32.21 57.96 25.57
N SER A 29 -32.54 56.70 25.34
CA SER A 29 -33.36 55.85 26.22
C SER A 29 -32.49 54.89 27.03
N ILE A 30 -32.99 54.50 28.21
CA ILE A 30 -32.29 53.56 29.11
C ILE A 30 -33.27 52.73 29.96
N ASP A 31 -33.13 51.41 29.94
CA ASP A 31 -34.05 50.44 30.58
C ASP A 31 -33.88 50.34 32.11
N GLY A 32 -34.47 49.31 32.73
CA GLY A 32 -34.33 49.03 34.17
C GLY A 32 -33.02 48.32 34.58
N LYS A 33 -32.23 47.83 33.62
CA LYS A 33 -30.94 47.14 33.82
C LYS A 33 -29.74 48.06 33.58
N GLY A 34 -29.95 49.14 32.82
CA GLY A 34 -28.94 50.12 32.39
C GLY A 34 -28.53 49.99 30.92
N ASN A 35 -29.29 49.24 30.11
CA ASN A 35 -29.06 49.13 28.67
C ASN A 35 -29.50 50.40 27.96
N ILE A 36 -28.66 50.95 27.07
CA ILE A 36 -28.89 52.20 26.33
C ILE A 36 -29.24 51.96 24.85
N TRP A 37 -30.07 52.83 24.28
CA TRP A 37 -30.30 52.98 22.84
C TRP A 37 -30.72 54.41 22.48
N PRO A 38 -30.48 54.89 21.24
CA PRO A 38 -31.00 56.17 20.75
C PRO A 38 -32.53 56.13 20.62
N THR A 39 -33.23 57.22 20.93
CA THR A 39 -34.70 57.32 20.73
C THR A 39 -35.09 57.47 19.27
N ASP A 40 -34.17 57.96 18.43
CA ASP A 40 -34.35 58.17 16.99
C ASP A 40 -33.04 57.77 16.28
N ARG A 41 -33.01 56.56 15.69
CA ARG A 41 -31.84 56.07 14.94
C ARG A 41 -31.47 56.99 13.76
N SER A 42 -32.41 57.79 13.22
CA SER A 42 -32.14 58.71 12.10
C SER A 42 -31.26 59.92 12.46
N LYS A 43 -30.94 60.11 13.75
CA LYS A 43 -30.00 61.14 14.23
C LYS A 43 -28.58 60.61 14.45
N VAL A 44 -28.40 59.29 14.46
CA VAL A 44 -27.08 58.66 14.65
C VAL A 44 -26.29 58.81 13.35
N SER A 45 -25.28 59.67 13.39
CA SER A 45 -24.42 59.96 12.23
C SER A 45 -23.06 60.50 12.70
N GLY A 46 -22.01 60.24 11.93
CA GLY A 46 -20.66 60.66 12.27
C GLY A 46 -20.09 59.92 13.48
N GLU A 47 -19.28 60.61 14.28
CA GLU A 47 -18.61 60.07 15.46
C GLU A 47 -19.49 60.19 16.71
N ILE A 48 -19.69 59.10 17.46
CA ILE A 48 -20.44 59.13 18.72
C ILE A 48 -19.59 58.68 19.91
N THR A 49 -19.84 59.26 21.08
CA THR A 49 -19.39 58.70 22.37
C THR A 49 -20.58 58.23 23.17
N ILE A 50 -20.54 56.99 23.67
CA ILE A 50 -21.57 56.43 24.54
C ILE A 50 -21.43 57.06 25.94
N PRO A 51 -22.49 57.71 26.48
CA PRO A 51 -22.41 58.39 27.77
C PRO A 51 -22.32 57.39 28.93
N ASN A 52 -21.68 57.81 30.03
CA ASN A 52 -21.61 56.99 31.26
C ASN A 52 -22.94 56.94 32.03
N THR A 53 -23.80 57.96 31.87
CA THR A 53 -25.11 58.05 32.52
C THR A 53 -26.15 58.66 31.58
N VAL A 54 -27.41 58.25 31.75
CA VAL A 54 -28.58 58.81 31.07
C VAL A 54 -29.70 58.97 32.09
N ASN A 55 -30.28 60.16 32.21
CA ASN A 55 -31.38 60.46 33.15
C ASN A 55 -31.10 60.00 34.60
N GLY A 56 -29.86 60.15 35.05
CA GLY A 56 -29.40 59.75 36.40
C GLY A 56 -29.12 58.26 36.58
N LYS A 57 -29.44 57.39 35.61
CA LYS A 57 -29.05 55.97 35.61
C LYS A 57 -27.66 55.79 35.03
N VAL A 58 -26.93 54.77 35.50
CA VAL A 58 -25.65 54.34 34.93
C VAL A 58 -25.87 53.47 33.70
N VAL A 59 -25.09 53.69 32.64
CA VAL A 59 -25.08 52.84 31.44
C VAL A 59 -24.25 51.58 31.69
N THR A 60 -24.86 50.41 31.52
CA THR A 60 -24.29 49.09 31.83
C THR A 60 -24.27 48.14 30.65
N GLY A 61 -24.97 48.46 29.55
CA GLY A 61 -24.93 47.69 28.30
C GLY A 61 -25.43 48.49 27.11
N ILE A 62 -25.10 48.04 25.89
CA ILE A 62 -25.80 48.47 24.67
C ILE A 62 -26.93 47.49 24.41
N ALA A 63 -28.15 47.99 24.22
CA ALA A 63 -29.33 47.14 24.01
C ALA A 63 -29.28 46.34 22.69
N ASN A 64 -30.05 45.25 22.63
CA ASN A 64 -30.26 44.50 21.39
C ASN A 64 -30.78 45.43 20.28
N SER A 65 -30.16 45.35 19.10
CA SER A 65 -30.45 46.20 17.94
C SER A 65 -30.43 47.72 18.22
N ALA A 66 -29.65 48.21 19.19
CA ALA A 66 -29.65 49.64 19.55
C ALA A 66 -29.36 50.60 18.37
N PHE A 67 -28.34 50.26 17.58
CA PHE A 67 -27.85 51.04 16.42
C PHE A 67 -27.96 50.24 15.10
N GLU A 68 -28.75 49.19 15.06
CA GLU A 68 -29.10 48.45 13.84
C GLU A 68 -29.61 49.43 12.74
N ASP A 69 -29.13 49.27 11.50
CA ASP A 69 -29.36 50.19 10.37
C ASP A 69 -28.82 51.64 10.54
N CYS A 70 -27.97 51.94 11.52
CA CYS A 70 -27.31 53.26 11.65
C CYS A 70 -26.19 53.46 10.62
N THR A 71 -26.52 53.36 9.33
CA THR A 71 -25.61 53.43 8.16
C THR A 71 -24.77 54.71 8.05
N LEU A 72 -25.10 55.79 8.77
CA LEU A 72 -24.32 57.04 8.81
C LEU A 72 -23.32 57.13 9.98
N LEU A 73 -23.30 56.13 10.88
CA LEU A 73 -22.37 56.05 12.01
C LEU A 73 -20.95 55.72 11.52
N THR A 74 -19.95 56.53 11.87
CA THR A 74 -18.56 56.35 11.40
C THR A 74 -17.58 55.86 12.46
N SER A 75 -17.80 56.20 13.73
CA SER A 75 -16.99 55.72 14.87
C SER A 75 -17.80 55.70 16.17
N VAL A 76 -17.46 54.76 17.07
CA VAL A 76 -18.07 54.63 18.40
C VAL A 76 -16.98 54.64 19.46
N THR A 77 -17.04 55.58 20.39
CA THR A 77 -16.14 55.64 21.57
C THR A 77 -16.93 55.35 22.84
N PHE A 78 -16.36 54.60 23.77
CA PHE A 78 -16.93 54.41 25.11
C PHE A 78 -16.19 55.33 26.09
N ALA A 79 -16.93 56.18 26.82
CA ALA A 79 -16.36 57.21 27.67
C ALA A 79 -15.45 56.66 28.79
N GLU A 80 -14.50 57.48 29.24
CA GLU A 80 -13.58 57.13 30.32
C GLU A 80 -14.35 56.75 31.61
N GLY A 81 -13.89 55.70 32.29
CA GLY A 81 -14.52 55.20 33.51
C GLY A 81 -15.85 54.47 33.31
N SER A 82 -16.26 54.19 32.07
CA SER A 82 -17.52 53.49 31.75
C SER A 82 -17.75 52.20 32.53
N LYS A 83 -19.04 51.92 32.80
CA LYS A 83 -19.54 50.73 33.48
C LYS A 83 -20.26 49.77 32.53
N LEU A 84 -20.05 49.93 31.22
CA LEU A 84 -20.53 49.01 30.20
C LEU A 84 -19.98 47.59 30.43
N THR A 85 -20.87 46.61 30.45
CA THR A 85 -20.57 45.19 30.67
C THR A 85 -20.97 44.31 29.48
N SER A 86 -22.00 44.67 28.71
CA SER A 86 -22.34 43.97 27.47
C SER A 86 -22.52 44.92 26.28
N ILE A 87 -22.27 44.37 25.09
CA ILE A 87 -22.90 44.80 23.85
C ILE A 87 -23.82 43.65 23.48
N ASP A 88 -25.14 43.85 23.51
CA ASP A 88 -26.10 42.79 23.23
C ASP A 88 -26.27 42.52 21.73
N ASP A 89 -27.18 41.62 21.39
CA ASP A 89 -27.24 41.00 20.06
C ASP A 89 -27.68 42.04 19.00
N ASN A 90 -27.08 41.99 17.81
CA ASN A 90 -27.33 42.90 16.68
C ASN A 90 -27.11 44.40 16.98
N ALA A 91 -26.46 44.75 18.09
CA ALA A 91 -26.37 46.12 18.61
C ALA A 91 -25.88 47.18 17.60
N PHE A 92 -25.01 46.82 16.65
CA PHE A 92 -24.50 47.65 15.57
C PHE A 92 -24.60 46.93 14.21
N GLU A 93 -25.62 46.07 14.01
CA GLU A 93 -25.85 45.39 12.72
C GLU A 93 -26.09 46.40 11.58
N ASP A 94 -25.53 46.14 10.40
CA ASP A 94 -25.65 46.99 9.20
C ASP A 94 -25.22 48.46 9.40
N CYS A 95 -24.36 48.73 10.39
CA CYS A 95 -23.62 49.99 10.55
C CYS A 95 -22.52 50.14 9.46
N THR A 96 -22.94 50.22 8.20
CA THR A 96 -22.07 50.04 7.02
C THR A 96 -20.94 51.07 6.85
N LEU A 97 -20.98 52.23 7.52
CA LEU A 97 -19.88 53.21 7.54
C LEU A 97 -19.02 53.19 8.82
N LEU A 98 -19.29 52.29 9.78
CA LEU A 98 -18.55 52.21 11.04
C LEU A 98 -17.11 51.72 10.80
N THR A 99 -16.14 52.61 10.93
CA THR A 99 -14.72 52.32 10.68
C THR A 99 -13.94 51.90 11.91
N SER A 100 -14.35 52.33 13.11
CA SER A 100 -13.63 52.09 14.37
C SER A 100 -14.54 52.03 15.60
N VAL A 101 -14.15 51.19 16.57
CA VAL A 101 -14.82 51.04 17.86
C VAL A 101 -13.77 51.11 18.97
N THR A 102 -13.85 52.14 19.82
CA THR A 102 -12.81 52.52 20.78
C THR A 102 -13.29 52.34 22.22
N PHE A 103 -12.70 51.36 22.92
CA PHE A 103 -12.94 51.14 24.34
C PHE A 103 -11.91 51.88 25.20
N ALA A 104 -12.37 52.52 26.29
CA ALA A 104 -11.48 53.13 27.28
C ALA A 104 -10.61 52.08 28.02
N GLU A 105 -9.47 52.54 28.54
CA GLU A 105 -8.63 51.73 29.43
C GLU A 105 -9.42 51.26 30.67
N GLY A 106 -9.18 50.02 31.11
CA GLY A 106 -9.94 49.42 32.22
C GLY A 106 -11.41 49.12 31.91
N SER A 107 -11.82 49.08 30.63
CA SER A 107 -13.18 48.70 30.20
C SER A 107 -13.68 47.41 30.88
N GLN A 108 -14.94 47.44 31.33
CA GLN A 108 -15.61 46.36 32.06
C GLN A 108 -16.41 45.41 31.15
N LEU A 109 -16.28 45.55 29.82
CA LEU A 109 -16.98 44.72 28.84
C LEU A 109 -16.64 43.24 29.03
N ASN A 110 -17.66 42.40 29.23
CA ASN A 110 -17.54 40.95 29.45
C ASN A 110 -18.14 40.10 28.31
N ARG A 111 -18.98 40.67 27.45
CA ARG A 111 -19.73 39.97 26.40
C ARG A 111 -19.90 40.84 25.15
N ILE A 112 -19.63 40.26 23.99
CA ILE A 112 -20.07 40.77 22.69
C ILE A 112 -21.16 39.82 22.16
N GLY A 113 -22.34 40.35 21.84
CA GLY A 113 -23.53 39.61 21.47
C GLY A 113 -23.45 38.86 20.13
N TRP A 114 -24.49 38.07 19.86
CA TRP A 114 -24.71 37.48 18.53
C TRP A 114 -24.92 38.60 17.52
N GLY A 115 -24.29 38.55 16.34
CA GLY A 115 -24.46 39.57 15.29
C GLY A 115 -24.07 41.01 15.65
N ALA A 116 -23.41 41.24 16.80
CA ALA A 116 -23.27 42.57 17.42
C ALA A 116 -22.66 43.67 16.53
N PHE A 117 -21.80 43.31 15.59
CA PHE A 117 -21.20 44.18 14.55
C PHE A 117 -21.32 43.52 13.16
N LYS A 118 -22.36 42.73 12.91
CA LYS A 118 -22.59 42.08 11.62
C LYS A 118 -22.77 43.14 10.52
N ASP A 119 -22.19 42.88 9.35
CA ASP A 119 -22.21 43.72 8.15
C ASP A 119 -21.73 45.17 8.38
N CYS A 120 -20.86 45.37 9.38
CA CYS A 120 -20.03 46.57 9.53
C CYS A 120 -18.92 46.61 8.44
N ILE A 121 -19.31 46.71 7.17
CA ILE A 121 -18.43 46.56 5.99
C ILE A 121 -17.25 47.55 5.92
N ALA A 122 -17.29 48.64 6.71
CA ALA A 122 -16.25 49.65 6.81
C ALA A 122 -15.22 49.40 7.94
N LEU A 123 -15.50 48.50 8.89
CA LEU A 123 -14.68 48.29 10.09
C LEU A 123 -13.32 47.72 9.71
N THR A 124 -12.24 48.48 9.96
CA THR A 124 -10.88 48.08 9.55
C THR A 124 -10.12 47.33 10.63
N SER A 125 -10.37 47.66 11.90
CA SER A 125 -9.78 46.98 13.05
C SER A 125 -10.62 47.11 14.32
N ILE A 126 -10.43 46.20 15.27
CA ILE A 126 -11.00 46.31 16.62
C ILE A 126 -10.05 45.73 17.67
N ASN A 127 -9.95 46.40 18.83
CA ASN A 127 -9.20 45.91 19.98
C ASN A 127 -10.19 45.46 21.07
N ILE A 128 -10.21 44.16 21.36
CA ILE A 128 -11.12 43.54 22.33
C ILE A 128 -10.58 43.73 23.75
N PRO A 129 -11.36 44.33 24.67
CA PRO A 129 -10.96 44.49 26.08
C PRO A 129 -10.68 43.15 26.78
N SER A 130 -9.72 43.14 27.70
CA SER A 130 -9.31 41.90 28.38
C SER A 130 -10.36 41.33 29.33
N GLY A 131 -11.40 42.11 29.66
CA GLY A 131 -12.59 41.64 30.38
C GLY A 131 -13.49 40.70 29.58
N VAL A 132 -13.42 40.70 28.24
CA VAL A 132 -14.36 39.97 27.38
C VAL A 132 -14.17 38.47 27.53
N THR A 133 -15.24 37.77 27.88
CA THR A 133 -15.27 36.32 28.10
C THR A 133 -15.82 35.54 26.90
N SER A 134 -16.67 36.18 26.08
CA SER A 134 -17.30 35.56 24.92
C SER A 134 -17.54 36.56 23.79
N ILE A 135 -17.31 36.08 22.55
CA ILE A 135 -17.73 36.71 21.31
C ILE A 135 -18.85 35.85 20.71
N GLY A 136 -20.01 36.45 20.47
CA GLY A 136 -21.20 35.76 19.97
C GLY A 136 -21.04 35.16 18.57
N GLY A 137 -22.03 34.35 18.18
CA GLY A 137 -22.10 33.88 16.80
C GLY A 137 -22.36 35.04 15.84
N TRP A 138 -21.82 34.99 14.62
CA TRP A 138 -21.96 36.04 13.60
C TRP A 138 -21.49 37.46 14.01
N ALA A 139 -20.82 37.62 15.16
CA ALA A 139 -20.60 38.91 15.81
C ALA A 139 -19.85 39.97 14.97
N PHE A 140 -19.00 39.55 14.04
CA PHE A 140 -18.28 40.37 13.05
C PHE A 140 -18.42 39.78 11.63
N SER A 141 -19.50 39.02 11.38
CA SER A 141 -19.81 38.49 10.04
C SER A 141 -19.93 39.63 9.03
N GLY A 142 -19.40 39.46 7.81
CA GLY A 142 -19.54 40.45 6.74
C GLY A 142 -18.67 41.71 6.91
N CYS A 143 -17.79 41.78 7.92
CA CYS A 143 -16.82 42.87 8.06
C CYS A 143 -15.70 42.76 6.99
N PHE A 144 -16.05 43.00 5.72
CA PHE A 144 -15.19 42.74 4.55
C PHE A 144 -13.83 43.44 4.58
N LYS A 145 -13.70 44.55 5.32
CA LYS A 145 -12.47 45.35 5.49
C LYS A 145 -11.72 45.10 6.80
N LEU A 146 -12.16 44.17 7.65
CA LEU A 146 -11.51 43.90 8.94
C LEU A 146 -10.16 43.23 8.69
N ILE A 147 -9.07 44.01 8.80
CA ILE A 147 -7.69 43.57 8.56
C ILE A 147 -7.09 42.94 9.82
N SER A 148 -7.42 43.49 10.99
CA SER A 148 -6.87 43.03 12.26
C SER A 148 -7.87 43.09 13.42
N ILE A 149 -7.83 42.06 14.25
CA ILE A 149 -8.46 42.05 15.56
C ILE A 149 -7.39 41.71 16.61
N THR A 150 -7.30 42.56 17.64
CA THR A 150 -6.35 42.39 18.74
C THR A 150 -7.11 42.15 20.05
N PHE A 151 -6.43 41.57 21.03
CA PHE A 151 -6.97 41.35 22.37
C PHE A 151 -6.03 41.99 23.37
N ALA A 152 -6.57 42.77 24.31
CA ALA A 152 -5.76 43.41 25.35
C ALA A 152 -5.09 42.38 26.28
N GLU A 153 -3.96 42.77 26.88
CA GLU A 153 -3.17 41.91 27.76
C GLU A 153 -4.02 41.34 28.92
N GLY A 154 -3.77 40.08 29.28
CA GLY A 154 -4.54 39.37 30.31
C GLY A 154 -5.97 39.02 29.89
N SER A 155 -6.25 38.91 28.59
CA SER A 155 -7.57 38.56 28.04
C SER A 155 -8.18 37.30 28.68
N LYS A 156 -9.47 37.39 28.97
CA LYS A 156 -10.30 36.35 29.61
C LYS A 156 -11.22 35.63 28.63
N LEU A 157 -11.01 35.80 27.32
CA LEU A 157 -11.88 35.24 26.29
C LEU A 157 -11.83 33.72 26.33
N THR A 158 -12.97 33.07 26.63
CA THR A 158 -13.08 31.60 26.66
C THR A 158 -13.69 31.05 25.38
N SER A 159 -14.50 31.84 24.66
CA SER A 159 -15.29 31.35 23.53
C SER A 159 -15.45 32.35 22.38
N ILE A 160 -15.30 31.83 21.16
CA ILE A 160 -15.61 32.50 19.90
C ILE A 160 -16.79 31.77 19.24
N GLY A 161 -17.84 32.48 18.86
CA GLY A 161 -19.08 31.89 18.36
C GLY A 161 -19.02 31.32 16.94
N LYS A 162 -20.04 30.53 16.58
CA LYS A 162 -20.24 30.03 15.21
C LYS A 162 -20.36 31.21 14.22
N ASN A 163 -19.67 31.14 13.07
CA ASN A 163 -19.61 32.19 12.04
C ASN A 163 -19.12 33.58 12.55
N ALA A 164 -18.44 33.67 13.70
CA ALA A 164 -18.11 34.95 14.35
C ALA A 164 -17.40 35.99 13.44
N PHE A 165 -16.54 35.56 12.51
CA PHE A 165 -15.82 36.38 11.53
C PHE A 165 -16.09 35.91 10.09
N TRP A 166 -17.27 35.34 9.82
CA TRP A 166 -17.63 34.78 8.51
C TRP A 166 -17.54 35.84 7.41
N VAL A 167 -16.76 35.57 6.36
CA VAL A 167 -16.45 36.49 5.26
C VAL A 167 -15.80 37.82 5.73
N CYS A 168 -14.94 37.78 6.75
CA CYS A 168 -13.97 38.87 6.99
C CYS A 168 -12.86 38.80 5.92
N SER A 169 -13.19 39.21 4.69
CA SER A 169 -12.37 39.02 3.48
C SER A 169 -11.03 39.78 3.44
N ALA A 170 -10.71 40.58 4.45
CA ALA A 170 -9.43 41.26 4.62
C ALA A 170 -8.59 40.71 5.80
N LEU A 171 -9.14 39.79 6.61
CA LEU A 171 -8.50 39.30 7.82
C LEU A 171 -7.41 38.27 7.48
N THR A 172 -6.16 38.75 7.39
CA THR A 172 -5.01 37.91 7.00
C THR A 172 -4.30 37.26 8.18
N SER A 173 -4.46 37.75 9.41
CA SER A 173 -3.87 37.14 10.59
C SER A 173 -4.67 37.45 11.86
N ILE A 174 -4.61 36.54 12.85
CA ILE A 174 -5.20 36.74 14.18
C ILE A 174 -4.36 36.03 15.25
N ASN A 175 -4.18 36.67 16.41
CA ASN A 175 -3.59 36.07 17.61
C ASN A 175 -4.71 35.77 18.62
N ILE A 176 -4.93 34.49 18.92
CA ILE A 176 -5.99 33.98 19.79
C ILE A 176 -5.47 33.90 21.23
N PRO A 177 -6.17 34.46 22.23
CA PRO A 177 -5.74 34.39 23.63
C PRO A 177 -5.62 32.96 24.19
N SER A 178 -4.68 32.77 25.11
CA SER A 178 -4.42 31.50 25.82
C SER A 178 -5.65 30.94 26.56
N SER A 179 -6.59 31.81 26.89
CA SER A 179 -7.82 31.53 27.62
C SER A 179 -8.92 30.88 26.77
N VAL A 180 -8.80 30.89 25.43
CA VAL A 180 -9.86 30.41 24.53
C VAL A 180 -9.93 28.88 24.58
N THR A 181 -11.04 28.35 25.08
CA THR A 181 -11.30 26.92 25.20
C THR A 181 -12.27 26.39 24.14
N SER A 182 -12.93 27.27 23.38
CA SER A 182 -13.90 26.91 22.33
C SER A 182 -13.91 27.91 21.17
N ILE A 183 -13.92 27.40 19.94
CA ILE A 183 -14.15 28.16 18.70
C ILE A 183 -15.28 27.47 17.95
N GLY A 184 -16.35 28.20 17.63
CA GLY A 184 -17.52 27.69 16.94
C GLY A 184 -17.23 27.36 15.47
N GLY A 185 -17.98 26.39 14.92
CA GLY A 185 -17.88 26.03 13.51
C GLY A 185 -18.02 27.25 12.58
N GLU A 186 -17.25 27.24 11.48
CA GLU A 186 -17.23 28.31 10.47
C GLU A 186 -16.79 29.70 11.00
N ALA A 187 -16.25 29.82 12.22
CA ALA A 187 -15.91 31.10 12.84
C ALA A 187 -14.99 32.00 11.99
N PHE A 188 -14.13 31.44 11.15
CA PHE A 188 -13.23 32.18 10.24
C PHE A 188 -13.38 31.77 8.76
N SER A 189 -14.51 31.14 8.38
CA SER A 189 -14.72 30.76 6.98
C SER A 189 -14.76 31.99 6.07
N TYR A 190 -14.14 31.88 4.88
CA TYR A 190 -13.94 32.98 3.92
C TYR A 190 -13.06 34.14 4.42
N CYS A 191 -12.25 33.95 5.46
CA CYS A 191 -11.12 34.85 5.79
C CYS A 191 -9.85 34.40 5.04
N PRO A 192 -9.03 35.31 4.49
CA PRO A 192 -7.76 35.00 3.82
C PRO A 192 -6.61 34.79 4.82
N LEU A 193 -6.84 34.01 5.88
CA LEU A 193 -5.88 33.84 6.98
C LEU A 193 -4.60 33.13 6.53
N THR A 194 -3.47 33.84 6.59
CA THR A 194 -2.12 33.32 6.35
C THR A 194 -1.46 32.82 7.64
N SER A 195 -1.87 33.34 8.81
CA SER A 195 -1.46 32.83 10.11
C SER A 195 -2.59 32.91 11.16
N ILE A 196 -2.59 31.93 12.08
CA ILE A 196 -3.20 32.07 13.40
C ILE A 196 -2.12 31.78 14.43
N GLU A 197 -1.93 32.69 15.38
CA GLU A 197 -1.10 32.48 16.56
C GLU A 197 -2.00 32.17 17.76
N PHE A 198 -1.51 31.40 18.72
CA PHE A 198 -2.14 31.22 20.02
C PHE A 198 -1.19 31.74 21.10
N ALA A 199 -1.67 32.65 21.95
CA ALA A 199 -0.87 33.15 23.07
C ALA A 199 -0.67 32.06 24.14
N GLY A 200 0.47 32.10 24.83
CA GLY A 200 0.77 31.24 25.98
C GLY A 200 1.25 29.83 25.62
N ASN A 201 2.12 29.26 26.46
CA ASN A 201 2.80 27.98 26.22
C ASN A 201 1.93 26.74 26.54
N GLN A 202 0.66 26.76 26.14
CA GLN A 202 -0.20 25.57 26.07
C GLN A 202 0.02 24.93 24.70
N THR A 203 0.44 23.66 24.63
CA THR A 203 0.68 22.99 23.35
C THR A 203 -0.61 22.59 22.64
N TYR A 204 -1.21 23.56 21.96
CA TYR A 204 -2.00 23.31 20.76
C TYR A 204 -1.02 22.91 19.65
N ASP A 205 -0.96 21.61 19.32
CA ASP A 205 -0.06 21.13 18.28
C ASP A 205 -0.58 21.58 16.90
N TRP A 206 -0.09 22.75 16.45
CA TRP A 206 -0.24 23.22 15.08
C TRP A 206 0.60 22.35 14.16
N VAL A 207 -0.07 21.54 13.33
CA VAL A 207 0.59 20.74 12.29
C VAL A 207 0.55 21.51 10.98
N PRO A 208 1.66 22.14 10.55
CA PRO A 208 1.73 22.77 9.24
C PRO A 208 1.67 21.72 8.14
N THR A 209 0.83 21.97 7.12
CA THR A 209 0.99 21.30 5.83
C THR A 209 1.96 22.11 4.98
N ALA A 210 3.02 21.44 4.50
CA ALA A 210 4.05 22.06 3.69
C ALA A 210 4.34 21.19 2.46
N GLU A 211 4.38 21.82 1.29
CA GLU A 211 4.82 21.23 0.02
C GLU A 211 5.86 22.17 -0.60
N GLY A 212 7.00 21.63 -1.05
CA GLY A 212 8.09 22.43 -1.63
C GLY A 212 8.76 23.46 -0.69
N GLY A 213 8.49 23.42 0.62
CA GLY A 213 9.08 24.32 1.61
C GLY A 213 8.26 25.56 1.97
N ASN A 214 7.02 25.70 1.46
CA ASN A 214 6.08 26.76 1.88
C ASN A 214 4.95 26.20 2.75
N THR A 215 4.50 26.98 3.73
CA THR A 215 3.33 26.67 4.57
C THR A 215 2.04 26.90 3.80
N VAL A 216 1.13 25.92 3.77
CA VAL A 216 -0.11 25.97 2.96
C VAL A 216 -1.39 25.73 3.79
N GLY A 217 -1.27 25.50 5.10
CA GLY A 217 -2.41 25.32 5.99
C GLY A 217 -2.02 24.61 7.30
N GLY A 218 -3.03 24.34 8.13
CA GLY A 218 -2.88 23.56 9.35
C GLY A 218 -4.24 23.31 10.03
N TYR A 219 -4.23 22.45 11.04
CA TYR A 219 -5.39 22.14 11.87
C TYR A 219 -5.05 22.27 13.37
N ILE A 220 -6.06 22.52 14.19
CA ILE A 220 -5.90 22.73 15.64
C ILE A 220 -6.17 21.42 16.39
N ILE A 221 -5.20 20.95 17.17
CA ILE A 221 -5.38 19.90 18.17
C ILE A 221 -5.55 20.55 19.54
N GLN A 222 -6.69 20.34 20.19
CA GLN A 222 -6.85 20.60 21.63
C GLN A 222 -6.47 19.35 22.42
N LYS A 223 -5.53 19.51 23.35
CA LYS A 223 -5.15 18.49 24.34
C LYS A 223 -6.06 18.63 25.57
N GLY A 224 -6.64 17.52 26.04
CA GLY A 224 -7.55 17.54 27.18
C GLY A 224 -6.87 17.92 28.51
N ASN A 225 -7.66 18.41 29.47
CA ASN A 225 -7.25 18.58 30.88
C ASN A 225 -7.02 17.23 31.61
N ASP A 226 -7.30 16.11 30.94
CA ASP A 226 -6.79 14.78 31.27
C ASP A 226 -5.97 14.26 30.07
N LEU A 227 -4.87 13.56 30.34
CA LEU A 227 -3.81 13.22 29.38
C LEU A 227 -4.18 12.08 28.41
N SER A 228 -5.47 11.89 28.14
CA SER A 228 -6.06 10.68 27.57
C SER A 228 -6.81 10.88 26.25
N THR A 229 -7.09 12.13 25.84
CA THR A 229 -7.86 12.44 24.62
C THR A 229 -7.35 13.69 23.88
N ASN A 230 -7.32 13.58 22.55
CA ASN A 230 -7.00 14.66 21.61
C ASN A 230 -8.25 15.02 20.78
N THR A 231 -8.46 16.30 20.49
CA THR A 231 -9.64 16.77 19.73
C THR A 231 -9.22 17.68 18.57
N VAL A 232 -9.70 17.39 17.35
CA VAL A 232 -9.35 18.16 16.14
C VAL A 232 -10.44 19.18 15.83
N VAL A 233 -10.14 20.47 16.00
CA VAL A 233 -11.15 21.53 16.17
C VAL A 233 -11.47 22.32 14.90
N GLY A 234 -10.56 22.36 13.91
CA GLY A 234 -10.78 23.14 12.68
C GLY A 234 -9.65 23.01 11.67
N CYS A 235 -9.96 23.31 10.40
CA CYS A 235 -9.03 23.52 9.29
C CYS A 235 -9.38 24.84 8.56
N LEU A 236 -8.37 25.55 8.05
CA LEU A 236 -8.47 26.98 7.72
C LEU A 236 -8.04 27.34 6.28
N ALA A 237 -7.79 26.35 5.41
CA ALA A 237 -7.00 26.56 4.19
C ALA A 237 -7.72 26.26 2.87
N TYR A 238 -7.42 27.08 1.85
CA TYR A 238 -7.74 26.87 0.44
C TYR A 238 -6.48 26.43 -0.33
N GLY A 239 -6.51 25.24 -0.93
CA GLY A 239 -5.38 24.67 -1.69
C GLY A 239 -5.41 23.14 -1.63
N LYS A 240 -4.67 22.44 -2.49
CA LYS A 240 -4.59 20.97 -2.40
C LYS A 240 -3.96 20.57 -1.07
N ILE A 241 -4.74 19.92 -0.20
CA ILE A 241 -4.27 19.53 1.14
C ILE A 241 -4.45 18.02 1.32
N ASN A 242 -3.41 17.38 1.89
CA ASN A 242 -3.43 16.05 2.47
C ASN A 242 -3.32 16.20 3.99
N ILE A 243 -4.23 15.58 4.76
CA ILE A 243 -4.23 15.63 6.23
C ILE A 243 -3.98 14.22 6.78
N LYS A 244 -3.08 14.11 7.77
CA LYS A 244 -2.89 12.90 8.59
C LYS A 244 -3.16 13.28 10.05
N LEU A 245 -4.04 12.52 10.71
CA LEU A 245 -4.44 12.78 12.11
C LEU A 245 -3.44 12.16 13.10
N PRO A 246 -3.26 12.76 14.29
CA PRO A 246 -2.28 12.31 15.29
C PRO A 246 -2.70 11.00 15.98
N ASP A 247 -1.75 10.40 16.68
CA ASP A 247 -1.98 9.16 17.44
C ASP A 247 -2.49 9.41 18.87
N GLY A 248 -3.16 8.40 19.43
CA GLY A 248 -3.95 8.50 20.66
C GLY A 248 -5.45 8.73 20.39
N LYS A 249 -6.31 8.36 21.34
CA LYS A 249 -7.78 8.38 21.18
C LYS A 249 -8.27 9.77 20.77
N THR A 250 -8.77 9.85 19.54
CA THR A 250 -9.10 11.12 18.88
C THR A 250 -10.53 11.10 18.35
N SER A 251 -11.22 12.25 18.45
CA SER A 251 -12.50 12.48 17.79
C SER A 251 -12.39 13.65 16.80
N ILE A 252 -12.93 13.46 15.60
CA ILE A 252 -13.18 14.55 14.66
C ILE A 252 -14.52 15.17 15.05
N ILE A 253 -14.53 16.38 15.61
CA ILE A 253 -15.78 17.01 16.04
C ILE A 253 -16.63 17.47 14.86
N GLY A 254 -17.87 17.90 15.15
CA GLY A 254 -18.73 18.48 14.13
C GLY A 254 -18.09 19.71 13.49
N ASN A 255 -18.26 19.85 12.18
CA ASN A 255 -17.71 20.93 11.34
C ASN A 255 -16.16 21.06 11.28
N ALA A 256 -15.37 20.13 11.82
CA ALA A 256 -13.90 20.25 11.92
C ALA A 256 -13.16 20.51 10.59
N PHE A 257 -13.69 20.04 9.47
CA PHE A 257 -13.22 20.29 8.10
C PHE A 257 -14.34 20.84 7.20
N SER A 258 -15.36 21.50 7.79
CA SER A 258 -16.44 22.11 7.02
C SER A 258 -15.91 23.20 6.07
N CYS A 259 -16.47 23.28 4.86
CA CYS A 259 -16.06 24.16 3.76
C CYS A 259 -14.59 24.03 3.33
N CYS A 260 -13.88 22.97 3.71
CA CYS A 260 -12.48 22.74 3.34
C CYS A 260 -12.32 22.21 1.90
N SER A 261 -12.85 23.00 0.95
CA SER A 261 -12.91 22.78 -0.50
C SER A 261 -11.56 22.50 -1.19
N GLY A 262 -10.43 22.65 -0.48
CA GLY A 262 -9.09 22.31 -0.93
C GLY A 262 -8.63 20.88 -0.61
N ILE A 263 -9.20 20.22 0.40
CA ILE A 263 -8.82 18.84 0.76
C ILE A 263 -9.17 17.92 -0.42
N THR A 264 -8.19 17.14 -0.88
CA THR A 264 -8.41 16.12 -1.93
C THR A 264 -8.42 14.70 -1.38
N HIS A 265 -7.63 14.47 -0.33
CA HIS A 265 -7.50 13.20 0.39
C HIS A 265 -7.29 13.49 1.88
N ILE A 266 -7.78 12.62 2.76
CA ILE A 266 -7.46 12.65 4.20
C ILE A 266 -7.21 11.22 4.71
N GLY A 267 -6.11 11.06 5.44
CA GLY A 267 -5.78 9.85 6.20
C GLY A 267 -6.32 9.95 7.63
N ILE A 268 -7.39 9.21 7.91
CA ILE A 268 -7.89 9.00 9.26
C ILE A 268 -7.08 7.86 9.90
N SER A 269 -6.49 8.08 11.08
CA SER A 269 -5.75 7.06 11.84
C SER A 269 -6.71 6.07 12.52
N ASP A 270 -6.30 4.81 12.69
CA ASP A 270 -7.02 3.79 13.46
C ASP A 270 -7.18 4.16 14.97
N ASN A 271 -6.52 5.23 15.41
CA ASN A 271 -6.73 5.83 16.73
C ASN A 271 -7.98 6.74 16.83
N VAL A 272 -8.63 7.06 15.71
CA VAL A 272 -9.85 7.88 15.67
C VAL A 272 -11.08 7.01 15.89
N THR A 273 -11.96 7.38 16.83
CA THR A 273 -13.14 6.59 17.20
C THR A 273 -14.46 7.14 16.68
N ASN A 274 -14.54 8.42 16.32
CA ASN A 274 -15.81 9.10 15.99
C ASN A 274 -15.61 10.24 14.96
N ILE A 275 -16.59 10.41 14.07
CA ILE A 275 -16.71 11.54 13.12
C ILE A 275 -17.98 12.33 13.42
N GLY A 276 -17.89 13.64 13.59
CA GLY A 276 -19.02 14.51 13.96
C GLY A 276 -20.00 14.86 12.84
N TRP A 277 -21.10 15.53 13.22
CA TRP A 277 -22.08 16.12 12.28
C TRP A 277 -21.37 17.13 11.35
N THR A 278 -21.59 17.00 10.03
CA THR A 278 -21.04 17.93 9.02
C THR A 278 -19.52 18.13 9.08
N ALA A 279 -18.79 17.13 9.58
CA ALA A 279 -17.34 17.17 9.76
C ALA A 279 -16.56 17.54 8.49
N PHE A 280 -16.98 17.06 7.31
CA PHE A 280 -16.39 17.36 5.99
C PHE A 280 -17.42 17.96 5.04
N TRP A 281 -18.41 18.70 5.55
CA TRP A 281 -19.44 19.31 4.69
C TRP A 281 -18.81 20.31 3.71
N ASN A 282 -19.27 20.33 2.47
CA ASN A 282 -18.80 21.26 1.42
C ASN A 282 -17.28 21.12 1.11
N CYS A 283 -16.71 19.93 1.31
CA CYS A 283 -15.35 19.57 0.85
C CYS A 283 -15.35 19.25 -0.65
N THR A 284 -15.64 20.25 -1.50
CA THR A 284 -15.89 20.11 -2.95
C THR A 284 -14.68 19.67 -3.81
N SER A 285 -13.54 19.32 -3.22
CA SER A 285 -12.42 18.66 -3.92
C SER A 285 -12.04 17.30 -3.37
N LEU A 286 -12.71 16.81 -2.32
CA LEU A 286 -12.43 15.52 -1.70
C LEU A 286 -12.89 14.41 -2.65
N THR A 287 -11.93 13.73 -3.29
CA THR A 287 -12.20 12.71 -4.31
C THR A 287 -12.38 11.32 -3.72
N SER A 288 -11.69 11.02 -2.63
CA SER A 288 -11.80 9.74 -1.94
C SER A 288 -11.48 9.84 -0.44
N ILE A 289 -12.03 8.90 0.34
CA ILE A 289 -11.71 8.75 1.76
C ILE A 289 -11.77 7.28 2.20
N ILE A 290 -10.84 6.89 3.07
CA ILE A 290 -10.85 5.59 3.75
C ILE A 290 -11.35 5.82 5.19
N ILE A 291 -12.35 5.05 5.60
CA ILE A 291 -12.88 5.07 6.97
C ILE A 291 -12.35 3.84 7.73
N PRO A 292 -11.44 4.02 8.70
CA PRO A 292 -10.85 2.90 9.44
C PRO A 292 -11.87 2.19 10.32
N SER A 293 -11.61 0.91 10.61
CA SER A 293 -12.53 0.04 11.34
C SER A 293 -12.70 0.42 12.83
N SER A 294 -11.83 1.32 13.31
CA SER A 294 -11.88 1.96 14.64
C SER A 294 -13.05 2.91 14.83
N ILE A 295 -13.66 3.41 13.74
CA ILE A 295 -14.74 4.38 13.79
C ILE A 295 -16.01 3.69 14.28
N THR A 296 -16.50 4.11 15.45
CA THR A 296 -17.69 3.58 16.13
C THR A 296 -18.95 4.40 15.82
N SER A 297 -18.80 5.68 15.46
CA SER A 297 -19.92 6.48 14.95
C SER A 297 -19.52 7.52 13.92
N ILE A 298 -20.46 7.81 13.01
CA ILE A 298 -20.38 8.89 12.03
C ILE A 298 -21.65 9.73 12.13
N GLY A 299 -21.48 11.03 12.36
CA GLY A 299 -22.57 11.98 12.51
C GLY A 299 -23.36 12.23 11.22
N LYS A 300 -24.55 12.79 11.40
CA LYS A 300 -25.43 13.25 10.31
C LYS A 300 -24.63 14.05 9.27
N THR A 301 -24.84 13.81 7.98
CA THR A 301 -24.28 14.65 6.89
C THR A 301 -22.78 14.94 7.00
N ALA A 302 -22.00 14.00 7.53
CA ALA A 302 -20.55 14.14 7.71
C ALA A 302 -19.79 14.46 6.41
N PHE A 303 -20.31 14.07 5.24
CA PHE A 303 -19.71 14.24 3.90
C PHE A 303 -20.68 14.88 2.89
N GLY A 304 -21.62 15.72 3.36
CA GLY A 304 -22.56 16.40 2.45
C GLY A 304 -21.86 17.45 1.56
N ASN A 305 -22.32 17.61 0.32
CA ASN A 305 -21.77 18.52 -0.70
C ASN A 305 -20.25 18.32 -0.95
N CYS A 306 -19.79 17.07 -0.85
CA CYS A 306 -18.47 16.64 -1.34
C CYS A 306 -18.55 16.33 -2.85
N ASP A 307 -18.82 17.34 -3.68
CA ASP A 307 -19.26 17.23 -5.09
C ASP A 307 -18.30 16.49 -6.06
N LYS A 308 -17.11 16.09 -5.61
CA LYS A 308 -16.14 15.25 -6.38
C LYS A 308 -15.88 13.87 -5.76
N MET A 309 -16.60 13.49 -4.70
CA MET A 309 -16.44 12.21 -4.02
C MET A 309 -16.81 11.07 -4.96
N GLY A 310 -15.82 10.33 -5.46
CA GLY A 310 -16.01 9.18 -6.34
C GLY A 310 -15.90 7.84 -5.62
N THR A 311 -15.12 7.77 -4.54
CA THR A 311 -14.79 6.52 -3.85
C THR A 311 -14.76 6.67 -2.34
N ILE A 312 -15.44 5.77 -1.63
CA ILE A 312 -15.35 5.64 -0.17
C ILE A 312 -15.01 4.20 0.17
N THR A 313 -13.99 4.00 1.01
CA THR A 313 -13.57 2.67 1.47
C THR A 313 -13.98 2.47 2.93
N PHE A 314 -14.62 1.34 3.24
CA PHE A 314 -15.05 0.96 4.58
C PHE A 314 -14.36 -0.32 5.04
N ASN A 315 -13.82 -0.31 6.25
CA ASN A 315 -12.97 -1.41 6.75
C ASN A 315 -13.62 -2.26 7.88
N TRP A 316 -14.90 -2.05 8.21
CA TRP A 316 -15.56 -2.80 9.27
C TRP A 316 -15.91 -4.24 8.85
N ASN A 317 -15.61 -5.20 9.73
CA ASN A 317 -16.18 -6.56 9.67
C ASN A 317 -17.65 -6.58 10.12
N GLU A 318 -18.33 -7.74 10.03
CA GLU A 318 -19.76 -7.86 10.38
C GLU A 318 -20.08 -7.42 11.83
N GLU A 319 -19.24 -7.79 12.80
CA GLU A 319 -19.45 -7.45 14.21
C GLU A 319 -19.33 -5.94 14.45
N GLN A 320 -18.29 -5.32 13.88
CA GLN A 320 -18.08 -3.87 13.91
C GLN A 320 -19.22 -3.12 13.21
N LEU A 321 -19.61 -3.58 12.00
CA LEU A 321 -20.71 -3.00 11.22
C LEU A 321 -22.05 -3.09 11.96
N SER A 322 -22.30 -4.16 12.72
CA SER A 322 -23.50 -4.28 13.55
C SER A 322 -23.56 -3.18 14.62
N LYS A 323 -22.43 -2.87 15.25
CA LYS A 323 -22.27 -1.89 16.35
C LYS A 323 -22.14 -0.43 15.88
N LEU A 324 -21.72 -0.21 14.62
CA LEU A 324 -21.54 1.11 14.02
C LEU A 324 -22.81 1.98 14.11
N THR A 325 -22.68 3.19 14.64
CA THR A 325 -23.77 4.17 14.75
C THR A 325 -23.66 5.21 13.64
N LEU A 326 -24.70 5.33 12.79
CA LEU A 326 -24.72 6.24 11.65
C LEU A 326 -25.83 7.29 11.81
N GLY A 327 -25.51 8.56 11.57
CA GLY A 327 -26.48 9.62 11.40
C GLY A 327 -27.00 9.72 9.96
N ASN A 328 -28.24 10.14 9.78
CA ASN A 328 -28.90 10.20 8.47
C ASN A 328 -28.17 11.15 7.48
N ASN A 329 -28.41 10.91 6.18
CA ASN A 329 -27.97 11.78 5.09
C ASN A 329 -26.46 12.06 5.10
N LEU A 330 -25.63 11.06 5.42
CA LEU A 330 -24.16 11.11 5.52
C LEU A 330 -23.53 11.87 4.35
N ILE A 331 -24.00 11.58 3.13
CA ILE A 331 -23.53 12.14 1.87
C ILE A 331 -24.74 12.73 1.14
N ARG A 332 -25.30 13.81 1.69
CA ARG A 332 -26.30 14.61 0.99
C ARG A 332 -25.62 15.43 -0.11
N ASN A 333 -26.01 15.30 -1.37
CA ASN A 333 -25.59 16.23 -2.42
C ASN A 333 -26.80 17.11 -2.86
N ASP A 334 -26.68 18.43 -2.67
CA ASP A 334 -27.72 19.40 -3.03
C ASP A 334 -27.54 20.01 -4.44
N THR A 335 -26.40 19.79 -5.10
CA THR A 335 -26.03 20.41 -6.39
C THR A 335 -26.28 19.49 -7.58
N SER A 336 -26.08 18.18 -7.43
CA SER A 336 -26.09 17.21 -8.52
C SER A 336 -26.27 15.75 -8.05
N SER A 337 -26.67 14.87 -8.97
CA SER A 337 -26.72 13.43 -8.73
C SER A 337 -25.35 12.79 -8.95
N GLN A 338 -24.88 12.03 -7.95
CA GLN A 338 -23.56 11.38 -7.98
C GLN A 338 -23.64 9.88 -7.70
N THR A 339 -22.81 9.10 -8.39
CA THR A 339 -22.60 7.67 -8.10
C THR A 339 -21.28 7.51 -7.37
N ILE A 340 -21.29 6.88 -6.20
CA ILE A 340 -20.11 6.66 -5.36
C ILE A 340 -19.79 5.18 -5.32
N ASN A 341 -18.52 4.85 -5.57
CA ASN A 341 -17.99 3.51 -5.41
C ASN A 341 -17.69 3.26 -3.93
N PHE A 342 -18.44 2.35 -3.32
CA PHE A 342 -18.23 1.93 -1.94
C PHE A 342 -17.43 0.63 -1.92
N HIS A 343 -16.14 0.73 -1.63
CA HIS A 343 -15.24 -0.41 -1.50
C HIS A 343 -15.39 -0.98 -0.08
N ILE A 344 -15.76 -2.26 0.00
CA ILE A 344 -16.12 -2.96 1.23
C ILE A 344 -15.41 -4.33 1.32
N PRO A 345 -15.25 -4.92 2.52
CA PRO A 345 -14.57 -6.21 2.65
C PRO A 345 -15.34 -7.32 1.93
N TRP A 346 -14.63 -8.14 1.14
CA TRP A 346 -15.22 -9.20 0.31
C TRP A 346 -16.24 -10.09 1.07
N GLY A 347 -17.47 -10.13 0.56
CA GLY A 347 -18.56 -10.97 1.07
C GLY A 347 -19.42 -10.31 2.14
N THR A 348 -19.25 -9.00 2.39
CA THR A 348 -20.07 -8.22 3.33
C THR A 348 -21.16 -7.37 2.64
N LYS A 349 -21.33 -7.51 1.31
CA LYS A 349 -22.16 -6.64 0.48
C LYS A 349 -23.63 -6.56 0.89
N ASP A 350 -24.26 -7.65 1.28
CA ASP A 350 -25.67 -7.64 1.70
C ASP A 350 -25.84 -6.96 3.08
N GLN A 351 -24.85 -7.15 3.96
CA GLN A 351 -24.76 -6.58 5.29
C GLN A 351 -24.56 -5.05 5.22
N TYR A 352 -23.69 -4.57 4.31
CA TYR A 352 -23.52 -3.14 4.04
C TYR A 352 -24.75 -2.52 3.37
N ASN A 353 -25.37 -3.18 2.38
CA ASN A 353 -26.63 -2.71 1.78
C ASN A 353 -27.77 -2.58 2.81
N ALA A 354 -27.87 -3.53 3.75
CA ALA A 354 -28.86 -3.48 4.82
C ALA A 354 -28.57 -2.37 5.85
N LYS A 355 -27.28 -2.05 6.12
CA LYS A 355 -26.87 -1.02 7.09
C LYS A 355 -26.95 0.40 6.52
N PHE A 356 -26.57 0.61 5.27
CA PHE A 356 -26.52 1.93 4.61
C PHE A 356 -27.75 2.15 3.73
N THR A 357 -28.90 2.33 4.37
CA THR A 357 -30.16 2.67 3.69
C THR A 357 -30.08 4.03 2.99
N GLN A 358 -31.02 4.34 2.08
CA GLN A 358 -31.03 5.63 1.39
C GLN A 358 -31.23 6.84 2.33
N ASP A 359 -31.93 6.67 3.46
CA ASP A 359 -32.02 7.71 4.50
C ASP A 359 -30.68 7.97 5.20
N ILE A 360 -29.79 6.98 5.23
CA ILE A 360 -28.44 7.06 5.79
C ILE A 360 -27.46 7.60 4.75
N LEU A 361 -27.52 7.15 3.50
CA LEU A 361 -26.70 7.69 2.41
C LEU A 361 -27.04 9.17 2.15
N GLY A 362 -28.29 9.48 1.83
CA GLY A 362 -28.78 10.82 1.56
C GLY A 362 -29.32 11.03 0.15
N THR A 363 -29.94 12.18 -0.08
CA THR A 363 -30.51 12.55 -1.38
C THR A 363 -29.44 12.67 -2.47
N ASN A 364 -29.83 12.28 -3.69
CA ASN A 364 -29.03 12.37 -4.92
C ASN A 364 -27.75 11.50 -4.97
N VAL A 365 -27.62 10.51 -4.08
CA VAL A 365 -26.51 9.53 -4.11
C VAL A 365 -26.96 8.14 -4.57
N THR A 366 -26.20 7.58 -5.51
CA THR A 366 -26.28 6.16 -5.90
C THR A 366 -25.06 5.43 -5.36
N ALA A 367 -25.27 4.43 -4.50
CA ALA A 367 -24.19 3.60 -3.99
C ALA A 367 -23.89 2.43 -4.96
N ASN A 368 -22.66 2.38 -5.47
CA ASN A 368 -22.12 1.24 -6.20
C ASN A 368 -21.22 0.41 -5.27
N TRP A 369 -21.73 -0.70 -4.74
CA TRP A 369 -21.00 -1.53 -3.78
C TRP A 369 -20.01 -2.48 -4.48
N ILE A 370 -18.73 -2.36 -4.15
CA ILE A 370 -17.63 -3.14 -4.70
C ILE A 370 -17.01 -3.97 -3.57
N ASP A 371 -17.14 -5.30 -3.68
CA ASP A 371 -16.38 -6.24 -2.86
C ASP A 371 -14.89 -6.13 -3.23
N ASP A 372 -14.05 -5.76 -2.25
CA ASP A 372 -12.64 -5.46 -2.48
C ASP A 372 -11.73 -6.05 -1.39
N ILE A 373 -10.47 -6.20 -1.75
CA ILE A 373 -9.37 -6.61 -0.87
C ILE A 373 -8.85 -5.36 -0.21
N GLN A 374 -8.83 -5.35 1.12
CA GLN A 374 -8.26 -4.22 1.85
C GLN A 374 -6.75 -4.39 1.89
N TRP A 375 -6.02 -3.46 1.25
CA TRP A 375 -4.58 -3.53 1.10
C TRP A 375 -3.87 -2.71 2.18
N SER A 376 -2.94 -3.35 2.90
CA SER A 376 -1.90 -2.65 3.65
C SER A 376 -0.64 -2.49 2.80
N ILE A 377 0.08 -1.39 2.98
CA ILE A 377 1.32 -1.11 2.26
C ILE A 377 2.35 -0.42 3.17
N THR A 378 3.55 -0.98 3.23
CA THR A 378 4.67 -0.46 4.02
C THR A 378 5.24 0.84 3.42
N ASP A 379 6.18 1.51 4.09
CA ASP A 379 6.79 2.74 3.57
C ASP A 379 7.79 2.50 2.43
N ASP A 380 8.36 1.30 2.34
CA ASP A 380 9.19 0.81 1.23
C ASP A 380 8.38 0.18 0.07
N GLY A 381 7.04 0.13 0.19
CA GLY A 381 6.11 -0.20 -0.90
C GLY A 381 5.70 -1.67 -1.03
N PHE A 382 5.96 -2.49 0.00
CA PHE A 382 5.50 -3.89 0.03
C PHE A 382 4.02 -3.98 0.40
N ILE A 383 3.24 -4.68 -0.43
CA ILE A 383 1.79 -4.83 -0.29
C ILE A 383 1.40 -6.15 0.42
N SER A 384 0.36 -6.10 1.25
CA SER A 384 -0.31 -7.27 1.85
C SER A 384 -1.83 -7.11 1.86
N PRO A 385 -2.61 -8.18 1.71
CA PRO A 385 -4.04 -8.16 2.00
C PRO A 385 -4.28 -8.15 3.53
N ALA A 386 -4.80 -7.04 4.04
CA ALA A 386 -5.19 -6.88 5.45
C ALA A 386 -6.40 -7.75 5.84
N ASN A 387 -7.18 -8.23 4.87
CA ASN A 387 -8.34 -9.11 5.07
C ASN A 387 -8.18 -10.47 4.35
N LYS A 388 -6.96 -11.05 4.37
CA LYS A 388 -6.59 -12.24 3.58
C LYS A 388 -7.51 -13.46 3.72
N ASP A 389 -8.13 -13.63 4.89
CA ASP A 389 -9.03 -14.75 5.21
C ASP A 389 -10.39 -14.65 4.47
N LEU A 390 -10.72 -13.49 3.89
CA LEU A 390 -11.94 -13.26 3.11
C LEU A 390 -11.78 -13.51 1.61
N ILE A 391 -10.55 -13.72 1.11
CA ILE A 391 -10.25 -13.89 -0.32
C ILE A 391 -10.92 -15.18 -0.84
N LYS A 392 -11.76 -15.06 -1.88
CA LYS A 392 -12.58 -16.15 -2.43
C LYS A 392 -12.53 -16.19 -3.97
N GLY A 393 -11.33 -16.37 -4.52
CA GLY A 393 -11.12 -16.53 -5.95
C GLY A 393 -9.88 -15.80 -6.45
N ASP A 394 -10.05 -15.06 -7.54
CA ASP A 394 -8.98 -14.36 -8.24
C ASP A 394 -8.67 -13.00 -7.61
N VAL A 395 -7.40 -12.61 -7.65
CA VAL A 395 -6.87 -11.37 -7.06
C VAL A 395 -6.16 -10.54 -8.12
N THR A 396 -6.34 -9.22 -8.10
CA THR A 396 -5.50 -8.27 -8.86
C THR A 396 -4.69 -7.43 -7.89
N ILE A 397 -3.36 -7.43 -8.05
CA ILE A 397 -2.47 -6.55 -7.30
C ILE A 397 -2.46 -5.17 -7.97
N PRO A 398 -2.87 -4.09 -7.27
CA PRO A 398 -2.92 -2.74 -7.84
C PRO A 398 -1.52 -2.13 -8.03
N ASN A 399 -1.40 -1.14 -8.91
CA ASN A 399 -0.15 -0.37 -9.07
C ASN A 399 0.17 0.56 -7.91
N THR A 400 -0.85 1.07 -7.21
CA THR A 400 -0.69 2.00 -6.09
C THR A 400 -1.72 1.77 -5.00
N VAL A 401 -1.31 1.93 -3.73
CA VAL A 401 -2.20 1.89 -2.56
C VAL A 401 -1.94 3.13 -1.71
N GLY A 402 -2.98 3.89 -1.38
CA GLY A 402 -2.87 5.10 -0.54
C GLY A 402 -1.92 6.17 -1.10
N GLY A 403 -1.72 6.23 -2.42
CA GLY A 403 -0.76 7.12 -3.08
C GLY A 403 0.69 6.63 -3.10
N LYS A 404 1.02 5.51 -2.44
CA LYS A 404 2.32 4.83 -2.56
C LYS A 404 2.31 3.88 -3.76
N VAL A 405 3.46 3.71 -4.42
CA VAL A 405 3.67 2.73 -5.48
C VAL A 405 3.89 1.34 -4.88
N VAL A 406 3.30 0.30 -5.49
CA VAL A 406 3.52 -1.10 -5.10
C VAL A 406 4.82 -1.59 -5.73
N THR A 407 5.83 -1.81 -4.89
CA THR A 407 7.21 -2.21 -5.27
C THR A 407 7.50 -3.67 -4.98
N GLY A 408 6.76 -4.31 -4.06
CA GLY A 408 6.91 -5.71 -3.73
C GLY A 408 5.65 -6.33 -3.11
N ILE A 409 5.59 -7.66 -3.05
CA ILE A 409 4.59 -8.40 -2.24
C ILE A 409 5.27 -8.79 -0.93
N ALA A 410 4.66 -8.47 0.21
CA ALA A 410 5.29 -8.68 1.52
C ALA A 410 5.44 -10.16 1.90
N ASN A 411 6.26 -10.41 2.93
CA ASN A 411 6.45 -11.74 3.48
C ASN A 411 5.11 -12.30 4.04
N SER A 412 4.81 -13.57 3.75
CA SER A 412 3.57 -14.28 4.14
C SER A 412 2.24 -13.57 3.80
N ALA A 413 2.24 -12.64 2.83
CA ALA A 413 1.07 -11.82 2.45
C ALA A 413 -0.22 -12.65 2.22
N PHE A 414 -0.12 -13.72 1.41
CA PHE A 414 -1.20 -14.66 1.10
C PHE A 414 -0.94 -16.05 1.72
N ASP A 415 -0.08 -16.15 2.73
CA ASP A 415 0.24 -17.43 3.38
C ASP A 415 -1.03 -18.14 3.85
N SER A 416 -1.19 -19.38 3.39
CA SER A 416 -2.30 -20.28 3.65
C SER A 416 -3.66 -19.79 3.12
N CYS A 417 -3.69 -18.85 2.16
CA CYS A 417 -4.89 -18.47 1.40
C CYS A 417 -5.29 -19.58 0.42
N THR A 418 -5.84 -20.68 0.95
CA THR A 418 -6.23 -21.89 0.19
C THR A 418 -7.33 -21.65 -0.84
N SER A 419 -8.08 -20.55 -0.74
CA SER A 419 -9.15 -20.13 -1.68
C SER A 419 -8.67 -19.24 -2.84
N LEU A 420 -7.39 -18.86 -2.88
CA LEU A 420 -6.81 -18.05 -3.95
C LEU A 420 -6.66 -18.88 -5.24
N THR A 421 -7.26 -18.47 -6.36
CA THR A 421 -7.26 -19.25 -7.62
C THR A 421 -6.28 -18.73 -8.69
N SER A 422 -6.16 -17.41 -8.84
CA SER A 422 -5.15 -16.76 -9.66
C SER A 422 -4.74 -15.41 -9.11
N VAL A 423 -3.55 -14.96 -9.50
CA VAL A 423 -3.02 -13.63 -9.18
C VAL A 423 -2.68 -12.90 -10.48
N ASN A 424 -3.32 -11.76 -10.64
CA ASN A 424 -3.17 -10.81 -11.74
C ASN A 424 -2.54 -9.52 -11.22
N PHE A 425 -2.09 -8.66 -12.14
CA PHE A 425 -1.46 -7.39 -11.84
C PHE A 425 -2.04 -6.33 -12.76
N ASP A 426 -2.10 -5.08 -12.30
CA ASP A 426 -2.42 -3.95 -13.16
C ASP A 426 -1.42 -3.85 -14.34
N ASN A 427 -1.86 -3.23 -15.44
CA ASN A 427 -1.00 -2.93 -16.59
C ASN A 427 0.19 -2.07 -16.14
N ASP A 428 1.36 -2.29 -16.76
CA ASP A 428 2.61 -1.55 -16.50
C ASP A 428 3.08 -1.60 -15.03
N SER A 429 2.79 -2.71 -14.34
CA SER A 429 3.16 -2.92 -12.93
C SER A 429 4.64 -2.71 -12.63
N GLN A 430 4.92 -1.97 -11.56
CA GLN A 430 6.26 -1.61 -11.08
C GLN A 430 6.82 -2.61 -10.04
N LEU A 431 6.18 -3.77 -9.90
CA LEU A 431 6.54 -4.78 -8.90
C LEU A 431 7.95 -5.34 -9.14
N THR A 432 8.85 -5.16 -8.17
CA THR A 432 10.25 -5.63 -8.23
C THR A 432 10.49 -6.94 -7.48
N SER A 433 9.66 -7.29 -6.49
CA SER A 433 9.94 -8.46 -5.64
C SER A 433 8.69 -9.15 -5.09
N ILE A 434 8.84 -10.43 -4.74
CA ILE A 434 7.83 -11.25 -4.06
C ILE A 434 8.47 -11.84 -2.81
N GLY A 435 7.87 -11.61 -1.63
CA GLY A 435 8.47 -11.92 -0.33
C GLY A 435 8.62 -13.40 0.03
N TYR A 436 9.27 -13.64 1.15
CA TYR A 436 9.36 -14.95 1.81
C TYR A 436 7.96 -15.49 2.13
N MET A 437 7.67 -16.75 1.78
CA MET A 437 6.37 -17.40 1.98
C MET A 437 5.15 -16.63 1.42
N ALA A 438 5.33 -15.67 0.50
CA ALA A 438 4.28 -14.73 0.07
C ALA A 438 2.97 -15.39 -0.39
N PHE A 439 3.03 -16.57 -1.01
CA PHE A 439 1.90 -17.43 -1.41
C PHE A 439 2.07 -18.87 -0.90
N ASN A 440 2.71 -19.08 0.26
CA ASN A 440 2.85 -20.43 0.82
C ASN A 440 1.46 -21.04 1.07
N GLY A 441 1.26 -22.32 0.78
CA GLY A 441 0.00 -23.00 1.09
C GLY A 441 -1.23 -22.52 0.29
N CYS A 442 -1.06 -21.72 -0.77
CA CYS A 442 -2.14 -21.33 -1.68
C CYS A 442 -2.59 -22.51 -2.59
N GLY A 443 -3.14 -23.56 -1.99
CA GLY A 443 -3.45 -24.84 -2.64
C GLY A 443 -4.48 -24.82 -3.78
N SER A 444 -5.10 -23.66 -4.08
CA SER A 444 -5.94 -23.46 -5.27
C SER A 444 -5.28 -22.63 -6.37
N LEU A 445 -4.10 -22.03 -6.11
CA LEU A 445 -3.42 -21.10 -7.01
C LEU A 445 -2.81 -21.87 -8.20
N LYS A 446 -3.47 -21.78 -9.35
CA LYS A 446 -3.10 -22.53 -10.57
C LYS A 446 -2.36 -21.67 -11.60
N ASN A 447 -2.65 -20.37 -11.62
CA ASN A 447 -2.12 -19.44 -12.61
C ASN A 447 -1.62 -18.16 -11.92
N ILE A 448 -0.41 -17.73 -12.27
CA ILE A 448 0.11 -16.40 -11.98
C ILE A 448 0.94 -15.91 -13.17
N THR A 449 0.73 -14.66 -13.58
CA THR A 449 1.55 -14.02 -14.62
C THR A 449 2.49 -13.03 -13.95
N ILE A 450 3.74 -13.42 -13.74
CA ILE A 450 4.73 -12.57 -13.07
C ILE A 450 5.07 -11.35 -13.96
N PRO A 451 4.96 -10.10 -13.46
CA PRO A 451 5.29 -8.89 -14.23
C PRO A 451 6.76 -8.83 -14.68
N LYS A 452 7.01 -8.25 -15.87
CA LYS A 452 8.36 -8.07 -16.45
C LYS A 452 9.30 -7.14 -15.65
N SER A 453 8.81 -6.57 -14.56
CA SER A 453 9.55 -5.73 -13.61
C SER A 453 10.15 -6.54 -12.44
N VAL A 454 9.68 -7.77 -12.18
CA VAL A 454 10.09 -8.53 -10.99
C VAL A 454 11.53 -9.04 -11.14
N THR A 455 12.37 -8.73 -10.16
CA THR A 455 13.78 -9.13 -10.07
C THR A 455 14.03 -10.24 -9.04
N SER A 456 13.13 -10.47 -8.08
CA SER A 456 13.34 -11.50 -7.05
C SER A 456 12.09 -12.17 -6.49
N PHE A 457 12.22 -13.43 -6.08
CA PHE A 457 11.27 -14.14 -5.20
C PHE A 457 11.98 -14.59 -3.90
N GLY A 458 11.29 -14.55 -2.76
CA GLY A 458 11.79 -15.04 -1.48
C GLY A 458 11.74 -16.56 -1.32
N ALA A 459 12.28 -17.08 -0.21
CA ALA A 459 12.22 -18.51 0.10
C ALA A 459 10.77 -18.95 0.34
N LEU A 460 10.45 -20.19 -0.08
CA LEU A 460 9.12 -20.80 0.01
C LEU A 460 7.96 -19.97 -0.62
N ALA A 461 8.27 -18.98 -1.47
CA ALA A 461 7.33 -17.94 -1.91
C ALA A 461 6.06 -18.46 -2.60
N PHE A 462 6.11 -19.60 -3.27
CA PHE A 462 4.96 -20.27 -3.90
C PHE A 462 4.81 -21.72 -3.42
N SER A 463 5.51 -22.15 -2.37
CA SER A 463 5.50 -23.56 -1.96
C SER A 463 4.08 -24.01 -1.55
N LYS A 464 3.70 -25.24 -1.96
CA LYS A 464 2.36 -25.84 -1.81
C LYS A 464 1.24 -25.13 -2.60
N CYS A 465 1.58 -24.39 -3.66
CA CYS A 465 0.60 -23.94 -4.66
C CYS A 465 0.20 -25.05 -5.65
N ALA A 466 -0.94 -24.88 -6.32
CA ALA A 466 -1.40 -25.79 -7.39
C ALA A 466 -0.81 -25.46 -8.78
N LEU A 467 0.35 -24.80 -8.84
CA LEU A 467 1.01 -24.39 -10.08
C LEU A 467 1.51 -25.62 -10.86
N THR A 468 0.95 -25.84 -12.06
CA THR A 468 1.38 -26.93 -12.97
C THR A 468 2.40 -26.48 -14.02
N SER A 469 2.48 -25.16 -14.26
CA SER A 469 3.57 -24.51 -14.98
C SER A 469 3.68 -23.05 -14.56
N ILE A 470 4.83 -22.42 -14.75
CA ILE A 470 5.02 -20.98 -14.50
C ILE A 470 5.95 -20.35 -15.54
N ASN A 471 5.62 -19.11 -15.92
CA ASN A 471 6.43 -18.25 -16.77
C ASN A 471 7.22 -17.26 -15.89
N ILE A 472 8.55 -17.33 -15.93
CA ILE A 472 9.47 -16.46 -15.20
C ILE A 472 10.03 -15.40 -16.16
N PRO A 473 9.83 -14.10 -15.90
CA PRO A 473 10.33 -13.07 -16.80
C PRO A 473 11.85 -12.96 -16.75
N SER A 474 12.43 -12.53 -17.86
CA SER A 474 13.88 -12.31 -18.01
C SER A 474 14.46 -11.26 -17.06
N SER A 475 13.63 -10.54 -16.31
CA SER A 475 14.01 -9.61 -15.24
C SER A 475 14.48 -10.29 -13.96
N VAL A 476 14.05 -11.53 -13.67
CA VAL A 476 14.34 -12.20 -12.40
C VAL A 476 15.82 -12.58 -12.29
N THR A 477 16.43 -12.24 -11.16
CA THR A 477 17.84 -12.47 -10.80
C THR A 477 18.03 -13.15 -9.44
N SER A 478 16.94 -13.51 -8.75
CA SER A 478 16.98 -14.22 -7.47
C SER A 478 15.66 -14.98 -7.25
N ILE A 479 15.76 -16.19 -6.70
CA ILE A 479 14.62 -17.04 -6.34
C ILE A 479 15.03 -17.71 -5.03
N GLY A 480 14.25 -17.57 -3.97
CA GLY A 480 14.61 -18.09 -2.64
C GLY A 480 14.46 -19.60 -2.48
N GLU A 481 15.05 -20.13 -1.40
CA GLU A 481 15.13 -21.58 -1.13
C GLU A 481 13.74 -22.21 -1.20
N ALA A 482 13.63 -23.35 -1.90
CA ALA A 482 12.39 -24.12 -1.99
C ALA A 482 11.16 -23.31 -2.47
N ALA A 483 11.36 -22.22 -3.24
CA ALA A 483 10.28 -21.31 -3.67
C ALA A 483 9.07 -22.02 -4.31
N PHE A 484 9.26 -23.15 -4.99
CA PHE A 484 8.19 -23.96 -5.59
C PHE A 484 8.09 -25.38 -5.01
N ALA A 485 8.59 -25.62 -3.80
CA ALA A 485 8.47 -26.91 -3.12
C ALA A 485 6.99 -27.33 -2.97
N ASP A 486 6.72 -28.62 -3.13
CA ASP A 486 5.38 -29.25 -3.13
C ASP A 486 4.41 -28.75 -4.23
N CYS A 487 4.87 -27.95 -5.21
CA CYS A 487 4.05 -27.60 -6.37
C CYS A 487 4.03 -28.74 -7.41
N PRO A 488 2.89 -29.01 -8.09
CA PRO A 488 2.77 -30.01 -9.14
C PRO A 488 3.35 -29.53 -10.49
N LEU A 489 4.50 -28.83 -10.47
CA LEU A 489 5.11 -28.24 -11.66
C LEU A 489 5.58 -29.31 -12.64
N THR A 490 5.18 -29.14 -13.90
CA THR A 490 5.57 -29.98 -15.04
C THR A 490 6.48 -29.26 -16.04
N SER A 491 6.50 -27.92 -16.00
CA SER A 491 7.43 -27.09 -16.77
C SER A 491 7.62 -25.71 -16.13
N ILE A 492 8.81 -25.16 -16.24
CA ILE A 492 9.15 -23.76 -15.95
C ILE A 492 9.67 -23.16 -17.26
N LYS A 493 9.22 -21.95 -17.62
CA LYS A 493 9.61 -21.28 -18.86
C LYS A 493 10.13 -19.88 -18.56
N PHE A 494 11.14 -19.46 -19.32
CA PHE A 494 11.63 -18.08 -19.28
C PHE A 494 11.14 -17.34 -20.53
N THR A 495 10.56 -16.15 -20.39
CA THR A 495 9.70 -15.56 -21.44
C THR A 495 10.38 -14.68 -22.48
N ASP A 496 11.67 -14.37 -22.35
CA ASP A 496 12.46 -13.71 -23.40
C ASP A 496 13.71 -14.55 -23.68
N ASN A 497 14.05 -14.73 -24.96
CA ASN A 497 14.94 -15.80 -25.41
C ASN A 497 16.43 -15.39 -25.55
N ASP A 498 16.80 -14.23 -24.99
CA ASP A 498 18.12 -13.60 -25.12
C ASP A 498 18.74 -13.29 -23.74
N THR A 499 20.00 -13.70 -23.57
CA THR A 499 20.91 -13.38 -22.44
C THR A 499 20.52 -13.82 -21.01
N TYR A 500 21.08 -14.99 -20.65
CA TYR A 500 21.64 -15.42 -19.35
C TYR A 500 21.45 -14.52 -18.10
N LYS A 501 20.92 -15.09 -17.00
CA LYS A 501 20.97 -14.50 -15.64
C LYS A 501 21.16 -15.54 -14.54
N ARG A 502 21.72 -15.09 -13.41
CA ARG A 502 21.93 -15.80 -12.12
C ARG A 502 20.65 -15.81 -11.30
N PHE A 503 20.46 -16.82 -10.46
CA PHE A 503 19.50 -16.79 -9.36
C PHE A 503 20.23 -17.13 -8.06
N SER A 504 19.94 -16.39 -6.98
CA SER A 504 20.38 -16.72 -5.62
C SER A 504 19.19 -17.00 -4.70
N THR A 505 19.34 -18.04 -3.89
CA THR A 505 18.50 -18.47 -2.78
C THR A 505 19.27 -18.12 -1.52
N LYS A 506 18.61 -18.18 -0.37
CA LYS A 506 19.27 -18.07 0.93
C LYS A 506 18.68 -19.11 1.86
N SER A 507 19.54 -19.71 2.67
CA SER A 507 19.12 -20.60 3.74
C SER A 507 18.29 -19.83 4.78
N LYS A 508 17.55 -20.58 5.59
CA LYS A 508 16.84 -20.08 6.77
C LYS A 508 17.69 -19.18 7.68
N ASP A 509 18.99 -19.43 7.76
CA ASP A 509 19.94 -18.72 8.62
C ASP A 509 20.75 -17.63 7.88
N GLY A 510 20.49 -17.43 6.58
CA GLY A 510 20.98 -16.30 5.78
C GLY A 510 22.18 -16.59 4.85
N GLU A 511 22.72 -17.81 4.85
CA GLU A 511 23.80 -18.23 3.95
C GLU A 511 23.32 -18.38 2.49
N GLU A 512 24.22 -18.19 1.51
CA GLU A 512 23.87 -18.22 0.08
C GLU A 512 23.92 -19.65 -0.50
N ILE A 513 22.86 -20.02 -1.22
CA ILE A 513 22.66 -21.26 -2.00
C ILE A 513 21.96 -20.88 -3.37
N GLY A 514 21.65 -21.77 -4.34
CA GLY A 514 21.44 -21.48 -5.82
C GLY A 514 20.23 -20.70 -6.36
N ALA A 515 19.60 -20.76 -7.55
CA ALA A 515 19.60 -21.46 -8.85
C ALA A 515 20.68 -21.21 -9.94
N TYR A 516 20.91 -22.27 -10.72
CA TYR A 516 21.60 -22.47 -12.00
C TYR A 516 21.77 -21.27 -12.97
N VAL A 517 22.84 -21.34 -13.78
CA VAL A 517 23.14 -20.44 -14.90
C VAL A 517 23.56 -21.22 -16.15
N ILE A 518 23.00 -20.87 -17.30
CA ILE A 518 23.56 -21.13 -18.65
C ILE A 518 24.37 -19.89 -19.04
N SER A 519 25.51 -20.01 -19.75
CA SER A 519 26.35 -18.84 -20.08
C SER A 519 26.87 -18.80 -21.52
N LYS A 520 27.11 -17.56 -21.99
CA LYS A 520 28.19 -17.18 -22.91
C LYS A 520 28.68 -15.77 -22.51
N SER A 521 29.78 -15.69 -21.79
CA SER A 521 30.85 -14.72 -22.03
C SER A 521 32.10 -15.12 -21.25
N GLN A 522 33.20 -14.43 -21.50
CA GLN A 522 34.45 -14.62 -20.77
C GLN A 522 34.43 -13.83 -19.45
N ASP A 523 35.41 -14.14 -18.59
CA ASP A 523 35.70 -13.56 -17.27
C ASP A 523 34.66 -13.80 -16.16
N LEU A 524 35.04 -14.68 -15.22
CA LEU A 524 34.41 -14.87 -13.92
C LEU A 524 35.47 -14.79 -12.82
N SER A 525 35.59 -13.61 -12.21
CA SER A 525 36.18 -13.45 -10.88
C SER A 525 35.04 -13.17 -9.88
N THR A 526 35.14 -13.75 -8.68
CA THR A 526 34.17 -13.61 -7.54
C THR A 526 32.77 -14.25 -7.69
N SER A 527 32.74 -15.57 -7.51
CA SER A 527 31.94 -16.31 -6.48
C SER A 527 30.39 -16.40 -6.44
N THR A 528 29.97 -17.53 -5.86
CA THR A 528 28.65 -18.00 -5.35
C THR A 528 27.55 -18.51 -6.31
N VAL A 529 26.75 -19.46 -5.80
CA VAL A 529 26.36 -20.76 -6.42
C VAL A 529 25.12 -21.38 -5.67
N ALA A 530 24.22 -22.28 -6.16
CA ALA A 530 23.93 -22.79 -7.51
C ALA A 530 22.81 -23.90 -7.81
N GLY A 531 22.11 -24.79 -7.06
CA GLY A 531 21.45 -24.93 -5.73
C GLY A 531 19.88 -24.89 -5.80
N CYS A 532 19.12 -26.02 -5.72
CA CYS A 532 17.88 -26.30 -6.51
C CYS A 532 16.42 -25.87 -6.10
N LEU A 533 15.40 -26.17 -6.97
CA LEU A 533 14.06 -25.52 -7.05
C LEU A 533 12.78 -26.29 -6.63
N ALA A 534 12.76 -27.62 -6.50
CA ALA A 534 11.52 -28.41 -6.28
C ALA A 534 11.75 -29.75 -5.55
N TYR A 535 10.67 -30.50 -5.25
CA TYR A 535 10.70 -31.90 -4.78
C TYR A 535 10.00 -32.91 -5.74
N GLY A 536 9.42 -32.44 -6.85
CA GLY A 536 8.84 -33.30 -7.89
C GLY A 536 9.89 -33.82 -8.88
N LYS A 537 9.58 -34.88 -9.64
CA LYS A 537 10.49 -35.39 -10.68
C LYS A 537 10.73 -34.33 -11.76
N ILE A 538 11.96 -33.84 -11.90
CA ILE A 538 12.33 -32.94 -12.99
C ILE A 538 13.39 -33.57 -13.91
N ASN A 539 13.21 -33.36 -15.21
CA ASN A 539 14.25 -33.55 -16.21
C ASN A 539 14.80 -32.16 -16.58
N ILE A 540 16.11 -32.06 -16.70
CA ILE A 540 16.78 -30.83 -17.12
C ILE A 540 17.57 -31.10 -18.41
N GLU A 541 17.28 -30.32 -19.44
CA GLU A 541 18.01 -30.31 -20.70
C GLU A 541 18.82 -29.02 -20.78
N LEU A 542 20.11 -29.14 -21.05
CA LEU A 542 21.00 -27.98 -21.23
C LEU A 542 21.10 -27.67 -22.73
N PRO A 543 21.13 -26.39 -23.16
CA PRO A 543 21.25 -26.05 -24.57
C PRO A 543 22.69 -26.19 -25.09
N ASP A 544 22.84 -26.43 -26.40
CA ASP A 544 24.16 -26.49 -27.06
C ASP A 544 24.84 -25.11 -27.10
N GLY A 545 25.85 -24.96 -26.24
CA GLY A 545 26.72 -23.79 -26.11
C GLY A 545 27.84 -24.08 -25.10
N LYS A 546 29.06 -23.61 -25.37
CA LYS A 546 30.18 -23.69 -24.41
C LYS A 546 30.10 -22.50 -23.42
N THR A 547 30.66 -22.55 -22.22
CA THR A 547 31.66 -23.46 -21.63
C THR A 547 31.32 -23.85 -20.18
N SER A 548 31.30 -25.16 -19.92
CA SER A 548 31.28 -25.79 -18.58
C SER A 548 30.01 -25.60 -17.72
N ILE A 549 29.80 -26.58 -16.83
CA ILE A 549 28.89 -26.50 -15.68
C ILE A 549 29.75 -26.08 -14.49
N ILE A 550 29.37 -24.98 -13.83
CA ILE A 550 30.12 -24.41 -12.70
C ILE A 550 29.97 -25.25 -11.41
N ASP A 551 30.75 -24.91 -10.40
CA ASP A 551 30.67 -25.48 -9.06
C ASP A 551 29.24 -25.35 -8.50
N ASN A 552 28.82 -26.30 -7.64
CA ASN A 552 27.52 -26.46 -6.95
C ASN A 552 26.23 -26.07 -7.74
N ALA A 553 26.28 -26.14 -9.08
CA ALA A 553 25.23 -25.78 -10.04
C ALA A 553 23.89 -26.53 -9.93
N PHE A 554 23.84 -27.62 -9.17
CA PHE A 554 22.66 -28.41 -8.84
C PHE A 554 22.76 -29.02 -7.43
N ASP A 555 23.55 -28.43 -6.52
CA ASP A 555 23.67 -28.97 -5.16
C ASP A 555 22.29 -29.05 -4.46
N TRP A 556 22.11 -30.10 -3.66
CA TRP A 556 20.85 -30.52 -3.03
C TRP A 556 19.66 -30.72 -3.98
N CYS A 557 19.87 -30.98 -5.29
CA CYS A 557 18.74 -31.17 -6.23
C CYS A 557 18.05 -32.54 -6.11
N SER A 558 17.42 -32.78 -4.95
CA SER A 558 16.60 -33.95 -4.62
C SER A 558 15.38 -34.18 -5.54
N ALA A 559 15.04 -33.23 -6.41
CA ALA A 559 14.05 -33.37 -7.49
C ALA A 559 14.61 -33.90 -8.82
N LEU A 560 15.89 -33.68 -9.11
CA LEU A 560 16.50 -34.02 -10.39
C LEU A 560 16.50 -35.54 -10.56
N THR A 561 15.80 -36.06 -11.58
CA THR A 561 15.77 -37.51 -11.83
C THR A 561 16.69 -37.96 -12.96
N SER A 562 16.94 -37.10 -13.95
CA SER A 562 17.95 -37.33 -14.97
C SER A 562 18.43 -36.00 -15.56
N ILE A 563 19.68 -35.97 -16.02
CA ILE A 563 20.22 -34.84 -16.80
C ILE A 563 20.87 -35.31 -18.10
N ASN A 564 20.68 -34.52 -19.16
CA ASN A 564 21.36 -34.67 -20.43
C ASN A 564 22.46 -33.59 -20.55
N ILE A 565 23.73 -34.03 -20.63
CA ILE A 565 24.93 -33.19 -20.73
C ILE A 565 25.32 -33.06 -22.21
N PRO A 566 25.19 -31.87 -22.85
CA PRO A 566 25.43 -31.68 -24.28
C PRO A 566 26.89 -31.83 -24.70
N SER A 567 27.09 -32.00 -26.01
CA SER A 567 28.43 -32.17 -26.60
C SER A 567 29.33 -30.93 -26.50
N SER A 568 28.76 -29.79 -26.09
CA SER A 568 29.43 -28.51 -25.90
C SER A 568 30.00 -28.29 -24.49
N VAL A 569 29.61 -29.10 -23.50
CA VAL A 569 30.09 -28.97 -22.12
C VAL A 569 31.54 -29.41 -22.02
N THR A 570 32.33 -28.63 -21.27
CA THR A 570 33.79 -28.75 -21.19
C THR A 570 34.29 -29.20 -19.83
N SER A 571 33.72 -28.74 -18.72
CA SER A 571 33.95 -29.32 -17.38
C SER A 571 32.66 -29.35 -16.57
N ILE A 572 32.68 -30.13 -15.50
CA ILE A 572 31.73 -30.08 -14.38
C ILE A 572 32.54 -29.63 -13.16
N GLY A 573 32.08 -28.60 -12.46
CA GLY A 573 32.76 -28.02 -11.30
C GLY A 573 32.58 -28.79 -9.99
N ASP A 574 33.17 -28.27 -8.93
CA ASP A 574 33.15 -28.87 -7.59
C ASP A 574 31.73 -28.89 -7.01
N THR A 575 31.31 -29.98 -6.38
CA THR A 575 29.95 -30.21 -5.84
C THR A 575 28.78 -29.95 -6.81
N ALA A 576 29.02 -29.87 -8.12
CA ALA A 576 28.06 -29.41 -9.13
C ALA A 576 26.71 -30.15 -9.17
N PHE A 577 26.63 -31.39 -8.69
CA PHE A 577 25.43 -32.22 -8.52
C PHE A 577 25.40 -32.90 -7.14
N SER A 578 26.11 -32.37 -6.15
CA SER A 578 26.09 -32.91 -4.78
C SER A 578 24.64 -33.04 -4.27
N ARG A 579 24.37 -34.08 -3.49
CA ARG A 579 23.09 -34.36 -2.82
C ARG A 579 21.88 -34.37 -3.75
N CYS A 580 22.07 -34.64 -5.04
CA CYS A 580 21.01 -34.94 -6.01
C CYS A 580 20.42 -36.33 -5.73
N SER A 581 19.81 -36.52 -4.57
CA SER A 581 19.41 -37.84 -4.05
C SER A 581 18.37 -38.61 -4.90
N SER A 582 17.70 -37.96 -5.86
CA SER A 582 16.81 -38.59 -6.84
C SER A 582 17.44 -38.85 -8.22
N LEU A 583 18.67 -38.40 -8.48
CA LEU A 583 19.33 -38.47 -9.79
C LEU A 583 19.68 -39.91 -10.12
N LYS A 584 19.10 -40.44 -11.21
CA LYS A 584 19.21 -41.85 -11.62
C LYS A 584 20.07 -42.06 -12.86
N SER A 585 20.18 -41.05 -13.71
CA SER A 585 20.98 -41.12 -14.93
C SER A 585 21.60 -39.77 -15.29
N VAL A 586 22.89 -39.82 -15.60
CA VAL A 586 23.68 -38.71 -16.16
C VAL A 586 24.06 -39.14 -17.57
N ASN A 587 23.37 -38.58 -18.57
CA ASN A 587 23.54 -38.95 -19.97
C ASN A 587 24.48 -37.95 -20.65
N PHE A 588 25.63 -38.39 -21.16
CA PHE A 588 26.51 -37.56 -21.98
C PHE A 588 26.19 -37.73 -23.47
N ALA A 589 26.05 -36.62 -24.19
CA ALA A 589 25.82 -36.65 -25.63
C ALA A 589 27.01 -37.24 -26.42
N GLU A 590 26.72 -37.80 -27.60
CA GLU A 590 27.74 -38.31 -28.51
C GLU A 590 28.73 -37.19 -28.91
N GLY A 591 30.03 -37.52 -28.95
CA GLY A 591 31.08 -36.53 -29.21
C GLY A 591 31.30 -35.51 -28.08
N SER A 592 30.98 -35.87 -26.83
CA SER A 592 31.23 -35.07 -25.62
C SER A 592 32.67 -34.54 -25.53
N LYS A 593 32.80 -33.27 -25.11
CA LYS A 593 34.06 -32.52 -24.99
C LYS A 593 34.45 -32.25 -23.53
N LEU A 594 33.85 -32.99 -22.60
CA LEU A 594 34.12 -32.91 -21.17
C LEU A 594 35.55 -33.34 -20.86
N TYR A 595 36.37 -32.46 -20.27
CA TYR A 595 37.77 -32.69 -19.91
C TYR A 595 37.98 -32.87 -18.39
N SER A 596 37.11 -32.36 -17.52
CA SER A 596 37.20 -32.57 -16.06
C SER A 596 35.85 -32.71 -15.36
N ILE A 597 35.90 -33.39 -14.22
CA ILE A 597 34.82 -33.52 -13.23
C ILE A 597 35.43 -33.14 -11.87
N GLY A 598 34.94 -32.07 -11.27
CA GLY A 598 35.46 -31.48 -10.03
C GLY A 598 35.21 -32.31 -8.76
N GLY A 599 35.74 -31.80 -7.65
CA GLY A 599 35.71 -32.47 -6.37
C GLY A 599 34.29 -32.57 -5.81
N GLU A 600 33.91 -33.71 -5.21
CA GLU A 600 32.57 -33.96 -4.66
C GLU A 600 31.41 -33.73 -5.67
N ALA A 601 31.68 -33.68 -6.98
CA ALA A 601 30.75 -33.24 -8.03
C ALA A 601 29.42 -34.00 -8.09
N PHE A 602 29.37 -35.27 -7.69
CA PHE A 602 28.15 -36.09 -7.55
C PHE A 602 28.06 -36.73 -6.15
N TYR A 603 28.66 -36.10 -5.14
CA TYR A 603 28.61 -36.55 -3.74
C TYR A 603 27.16 -36.84 -3.29
N ASP A 604 26.90 -37.94 -2.58
CA ASP A 604 25.57 -38.31 -2.06
C ASP A 604 24.45 -38.33 -3.14
N CYS A 605 24.79 -38.63 -4.40
CA CYS A 605 23.82 -38.94 -5.46
C CYS A 605 23.20 -40.34 -5.26
N THR A 606 22.50 -40.54 -4.15
CA THR A 606 22.10 -41.87 -3.65
C THR A 606 21.21 -42.69 -4.59
N SER A 607 20.52 -42.07 -5.55
CA SER A 607 19.75 -42.78 -6.58
C SER A 607 20.53 -43.19 -7.84
N LEU A 608 21.79 -42.76 -8.00
CA LEU A 608 22.54 -42.97 -9.23
C LEU A 608 23.01 -44.43 -9.31
N THR A 609 22.47 -45.19 -10.28
CA THR A 609 22.78 -46.62 -10.42
C THR A 609 23.93 -46.91 -11.37
N SER A 610 24.14 -46.06 -12.37
CA SER A 610 25.21 -46.24 -13.35
C SER A 610 25.65 -44.92 -14.00
N ILE A 611 26.91 -44.86 -14.43
CA ILE A 611 27.43 -43.74 -15.21
C ILE A 611 28.41 -44.21 -16.29
N ASN A 612 28.37 -43.56 -17.46
CA ASN A 612 29.33 -43.73 -18.55
C ASN A 612 30.21 -42.48 -18.62
N ILE A 613 31.48 -42.60 -18.25
CA ILE A 613 32.39 -41.45 -18.24
C ILE A 613 32.99 -41.26 -19.65
N PRO A 614 32.83 -40.09 -20.29
CA PRO A 614 33.36 -39.86 -21.64
C PRO A 614 34.87 -40.02 -21.69
N ASN A 615 35.38 -40.63 -22.77
CA ASN A 615 36.83 -40.82 -22.95
C ASN A 615 37.59 -39.51 -23.25
N SER A 616 36.89 -38.38 -23.39
CA SER A 616 37.45 -37.03 -23.42
C SER A 616 37.90 -36.54 -22.03
N VAL A 617 37.41 -37.13 -20.94
CA VAL A 617 37.75 -36.72 -19.57
C VAL A 617 39.22 -37.03 -19.27
N THR A 618 39.92 -36.04 -18.72
CA THR A 618 41.35 -36.07 -18.37
C THR A 618 41.66 -35.69 -16.92
N SER A 619 40.69 -35.19 -16.14
CA SER A 619 40.77 -35.11 -14.68
C SER A 619 39.47 -35.59 -14.03
N ILE A 620 39.58 -36.33 -12.93
CA ILE A 620 38.48 -36.58 -12.01
C ILE A 620 39.03 -36.33 -10.61
N ASP A 621 38.48 -35.31 -9.97
CA ASP A 621 39.06 -34.70 -8.79
C ASP A 621 38.43 -35.35 -7.52
N GLY A 622 38.96 -35.03 -6.33
CA GLY A 622 38.72 -35.83 -5.11
C GLY A 622 37.23 -36.06 -4.79
N ARG A 623 36.86 -37.28 -4.39
CA ARG A 623 35.48 -37.65 -3.97
C ARG A 623 34.36 -37.41 -5.00
N ALA A 624 34.65 -37.24 -6.30
CA ALA A 624 33.64 -36.86 -7.29
C ALA A 624 32.36 -37.73 -7.34
N PHE A 625 32.39 -38.98 -6.84
CA PHE A 625 31.25 -39.88 -6.68
C PHE A 625 31.19 -40.53 -5.27
N GLU A 626 31.74 -39.87 -4.23
CA GLU A 626 31.66 -40.37 -2.85
C GLU A 626 30.19 -40.46 -2.40
N ASP A 627 29.84 -41.48 -1.62
CA ASP A 627 28.49 -41.73 -1.12
C ASP A 627 27.40 -41.94 -2.21
N CYS A 628 27.81 -42.27 -3.45
CA CYS A 628 26.92 -42.78 -4.51
C CYS A 628 26.42 -44.22 -4.22
N TYR A 629 25.66 -44.39 -3.13
CA TYR A 629 25.35 -45.66 -2.48
C TYR A 629 24.68 -46.77 -3.30
N ASN A 630 24.12 -46.47 -4.47
CA ASN A 630 23.46 -47.46 -5.34
C ASN A 630 24.17 -47.61 -6.70
N LEU A 631 25.34 -46.97 -6.88
CA LEU A 631 26.14 -47.04 -8.11
C LEU A 631 26.73 -48.45 -8.26
N SER A 632 26.16 -49.25 -9.17
CA SER A 632 26.57 -50.63 -9.41
C SER A 632 27.48 -50.78 -10.62
N ASP A 633 27.40 -49.87 -11.60
CA ASP A 633 28.06 -50.03 -12.90
C ASP A 633 28.65 -48.72 -13.43
N VAL A 634 29.96 -48.70 -13.67
CA VAL A 634 30.71 -47.59 -14.23
C VAL A 634 31.35 -48.03 -15.56
N TYR A 635 31.04 -47.32 -16.64
CA TYR A 635 31.54 -47.61 -17.99
C TYR A 635 32.65 -46.63 -18.36
N LEU A 636 33.83 -47.17 -18.69
CA LEU A 636 35.05 -46.39 -18.94
C LEU A 636 35.64 -46.76 -20.31
N ASN A 637 35.87 -45.75 -21.15
CA ASN A 637 36.15 -45.94 -22.58
C ASN A 637 37.51 -45.36 -23.04
N TRP A 638 38.46 -45.18 -22.12
CA TRP A 638 39.79 -44.66 -22.43
C TRP A 638 40.72 -45.71 -23.04
N ASP A 639 41.44 -45.31 -24.09
CA ASP A 639 42.58 -46.04 -24.64
C ASP A 639 43.87 -45.87 -23.78
N GLU A 640 44.94 -46.55 -24.18
CA GLU A 640 46.24 -46.53 -23.49
C GLU A 640 46.87 -45.14 -23.39
N ASN A 641 46.70 -44.27 -24.40
CA ASN A 641 47.22 -42.90 -24.40
C ASN A 641 46.37 -41.95 -23.56
N GLN A 642 45.06 -42.19 -23.51
CA GLN A 642 44.11 -41.42 -22.71
C GLN A 642 44.30 -41.71 -21.22
N ILE A 643 44.24 -42.98 -20.78
CA ILE A 643 44.37 -43.33 -19.35
C ILE A 643 45.76 -43.02 -18.78
N LYS A 644 46.81 -42.99 -19.60
CA LYS A 644 48.13 -42.53 -19.17
C LYS A 644 48.15 -41.04 -18.77
N LYS A 645 47.29 -40.21 -19.38
CA LYS A 645 47.18 -38.77 -19.13
C LYS A 645 46.16 -38.40 -18.06
N LEU A 646 45.24 -39.31 -17.70
CA LEU A 646 44.22 -39.09 -16.68
C LEU A 646 44.86 -38.67 -15.35
N GLN A 647 44.54 -37.45 -14.92
CA GLN A 647 44.78 -36.93 -13.58
C GLN A 647 43.73 -37.51 -12.64
N ILE A 648 44.17 -37.91 -11.45
CA ILE A 648 43.42 -38.72 -10.50
C ILE A 648 43.78 -38.24 -9.11
N ASP A 649 42.78 -37.75 -8.39
CA ASP A 649 42.84 -37.56 -6.94
C ASP A 649 42.33 -38.81 -6.20
N ASP A 650 42.44 -38.78 -4.87
CA ASP A 650 42.01 -39.87 -4.01
C ASP A 650 40.48 -39.88 -3.76
N TYR A 651 39.97 -41.06 -3.39
CA TYR A 651 38.62 -41.33 -2.85
C TYR A 651 37.44 -41.07 -3.79
N VAL A 652 37.69 -40.93 -5.10
CA VAL A 652 36.70 -40.64 -6.16
C VAL A 652 35.41 -41.47 -6.08
N PHE A 653 35.46 -42.75 -5.70
CA PHE A 653 34.29 -43.66 -5.67
C PHE A 653 33.99 -44.27 -4.30
N ASP A 654 34.51 -43.69 -3.20
CA ASP A 654 34.34 -44.26 -1.86
C ASP A 654 32.95 -44.04 -1.24
N SER A 655 32.73 -44.62 -0.06
CA SER A 655 31.47 -44.57 0.67
C SER A 655 31.72 -44.59 2.19
N THR A 656 31.31 -43.51 2.86
CA THR A 656 31.56 -43.23 4.27
C THR A 656 30.71 -44.09 5.20
N THR A 657 29.50 -44.49 4.78
CA THR A 657 28.52 -45.18 5.66
C THR A 657 28.39 -46.68 5.45
N LYS A 658 28.72 -47.23 4.28
CA LYS A 658 28.62 -48.68 3.98
C LYS A 658 29.64 -49.14 2.94
N LYS A 659 29.97 -50.44 2.91
CA LYS A 659 30.76 -50.99 1.80
C LYS A 659 29.89 -51.18 0.55
N ILE A 660 30.45 -50.86 -0.61
CA ILE A 660 29.82 -51.02 -1.93
C ILE A 660 30.74 -51.81 -2.87
N THR A 661 30.15 -52.43 -3.90
CA THR A 661 30.89 -53.13 -4.96
C THR A 661 30.45 -52.56 -6.30
N ILE A 662 31.40 -52.08 -7.09
CA ILE A 662 31.15 -51.37 -8.35
C ILE A 662 31.76 -52.17 -9.50
N ASN A 663 30.95 -52.50 -10.51
CA ASN A 663 31.41 -53.09 -11.76
C ASN A 663 32.05 -52.01 -12.63
N PHE A 664 33.35 -52.13 -12.88
CA PHE A 664 34.06 -51.26 -13.82
C PHE A 664 34.19 -51.99 -15.17
N HIS A 665 33.39 -51.55 -16.13
CA HIS A 665 33.38 -52.07 -17.50
C HIS A 665 34.43 -51.32 -18.34
N ILE A 666 35.41 -52.06 -18.87
CA ILE A 666 36.62 -51.50 -19.49
C ILE A 666 36.96 -52.18 -20.81
N PRO A 667 37.79 -51.57 -21.69
CA PRO A 667 38.22 -52.20 -22.92
C PRO A 667 39.05 -53.46 -22.66
N LYS A 668 38.88 -54.47 -23.50
CA LYS A 668 39.49 -55.80 -23.35
C LYS A 668 41.03 -55.72 -23.46
N GLY A 669 41.73 -56.29 -22.47
CA GLY A 669 43.20 -56.30 -22.39
C GLY A 669 43.78 -55.12 -21.60
N MET A 670 42.95 -54.23 -21.06
CA MET A 670 43.39 -53.01 -20.37
C MET A 670 43.42 -53.13 -18.84
N LYS A 671 42.94 -54.24 -18.27
CA LYS A 671 42.66 -54.37 -16.82
C LYS A 671 43.84 -54.03 -15.91
N GLU A 672 45.04 -54.47 -16.23
CA GLU A 672 46.23 -54.17 -15.42
C GLU A 672 46.58 -52.68 -15.43
N LEU A 673 46.42 -52.00 -16.57
CA LEU A 673 46.70 -50.57 -16.71
C LEU A 673 45.66 -49.71 -15.97
N TYR A 674 44.38 -50.09 -16.03
CA TYR A 674 43.33 -49.45 -15.23
C TYR A 674 43.62 -49.62 -13.72
N ILE A 675 43.81 -50.86 -13.25
CA ILE A 675 44.16 -51.16 -11.84
C ILE A 675 45.44 -50.44 -11.38
N ALA A 676 46.42 -50.28 -12.26
CA ALA A 676 47.66 -49.56 -11.94
C ALA A 676 47.45 -48.05 -11.77
N LYS A 677 46.53 -47.46 -12.53
CA LYS A 677 46.24 -46.02 -12.54
C LYS A 677 45.23 -45.59 -11.48
N THR A 678 44.11 -46.29 -11.36
CA THR A 678 42.96 -45.89 -10.51
C THR A 678 43.09 -46.35 -9.06
N LYS A 679 44.31 -46.37 -8.49
CA LYS A 679 44.52 -46.85 -7.11
C LYS A 679 43.98 -45.88 -6.05
N GLY A 680 44.12 -44.58 -6.29
CA GLY A 680 43.66 -43.54 -5.36
C GLY A 680 42.13 -43.49 -5.19
N TRP A 681 41.37 -43.92 -6.21
CA TRP A 681 39.90 -43.89 -6.22
C TRP A 681 39.20 -44.64 -5.07
N PHE A 682 39.92 -45.48 -4.31
CA PHE A 682 39.35 -46.38 -3.30
C PHE A 682 40.19 -46.46 -2.03
N ASN A 683 39.62 -46.12 -0.88
CA ASN A 683 40.16 -46.34 0.47
C ASN A 683 39.86 -47.76 1.01
N GLY A 684 39.09 -48.56 0.26
CA GLY A 684 38.66 -49.90 0.64
C GLY A 684 37.23 -49.98 1.22
N SER A 685 36.49 -48.87 1.20
CA SER A 685 35.04 -48.83 1.38
C SER A 685 34.30 -49.30 0.12
N ALA A 686 34.70 -48.78 -1.05
CA ALA A 686 34.29 -49.28 -2.35
C ALA A 686 35.23 -50.37 -2.88
N VAL A 687 34.66 -51.43 -3.46
CA VAL A 687 35.38 -52.59 -3.99
C VAL A 687 35.20 -52.67 -5.51
N PRO A 688 36.24 -52.44 -6.33
CA PRO A 688 36.13 -52.46 -7.78
C PRO A 688 36.15 -53.88 -8.37
N ASN A 689 35.10 -54.24 -9.11
CA ASN A 689 34.99 -55.47 -9.89
C ASN A 689 35.26 -55.18 -11.38
N TRP A 690 36.46 -55.52 -11.86
CA TRP A 690 36.91 -55.16 -13.21
C TRP A 690 36.45 -56.18 -14.28
N ILE A 691 35.57 -55.74 -15.18
CA ILE A 691 34.94 -56.54 -16.24
C ILE A 691 35.51 -56.16 -17.61
N GLU A 692 36.25 -57.09 -18.24
CA GLU A 692 36.86 -56.91 -19.56
C GLU A 692 35.93 -57.34 -20.71
N ASN A 693 34.74 -56.75 -20.76
CA ASN A 693 33.91 -56.73 -21.95
C ASN A 693 33.34 -55.31 -22.07
N ASN A 694 33.63 -54.65 -23.18
CA ASN A 694 33.12 -53.33 -23.48
C ASN A 694 32.02 -53.44 -24.55
N PRO A 695 30.75 -53.72 -24.18
CA PRO A 695 29.64 -53.47 -25.09
C PRO A 695 29.57 -51.95 -25.35
N PRO A 696 29.10 -51.50 -26.52
CA PRO A 696 28.78 -50.08 -26.68
C PRO A 696 27.83 -49.65 -25.56
N ALA A 697 28.16 -48.53 -24.88
CA ALA A 697 27.33 -47.99 -23.81
C ALA A 697 25.85 -47.89 -24.27
N PRO A 698 24.87 -48.16 -23.39
CA PRO A 698 23.46 -48.17 -23.77
C PRO A 698 23.09 -46.85 -24.47
N SER A 699 22.75 -46.95 -25.74
CA SER A 699 22.77 -45.79 -26.64
C SER A 699 21.71 -44.76 -26.22
N SER A 700 22.10 -43.48 -26.26
CA SER A 700 21.32 -42.33 -25.76
C SER A 700 20.03 -42.02 -26.56
N ASN A 701 19.57 -42.94 -27.41
CA ASN A 701 18.35 -42.85 -28.20
C ASN A 701 17.32 -43.89 -27.75
N SER A 702 16.92 -43.82 -26.48
CA SER A 702 15.77 -44.56 -25.95
C SER A 702 14.66 -43.62 -25.45
N ASN A 703 14.06 -42.86 -26.38
CA ASN A 703 12.66 -42.43 -26.26
C ASN A 703 11.73 -43.66 -26.45
N LEU A 704 11.97 -44.70 -25.65
CA LEU A 704 11.28 -45.98 -25.66
C LEU A 704 10.84 -46.38 -24.25
N PRO A 705 9.99 -45.56 -23.58
CA PRO A 705 9.40 -45.97 -22.32
C PRO A 705 8.59 -47.27 -22.50
N LEU A 706 8.80 -48.23 -21.60
CA LEU A 706 7.91 -49.36 -21.30
C LEU A 706 7.58 -50.41 -22.40
N ILE A 707 8.02 -50.28 -23.65
CA ILE A 707 7.53 -51.16 -24.74
C ILE A 707 7.95 -52.64 -24.59
N LEU A 708 9.21 -52.95 -24.24
CA LEU A 708 9.68 -54.35 -24.17
C LEU A 708 9.07 -55.19 -23.03
N GLY A 709 8.55 -54.56 -21.98
CA GLY A 709 7.81 -55.25 -20.92
C GLY A 709 6.34 -55.54 -21.28
N LEU A 710 5.76 -54.77 -22.21
CA LEU A 710 4.34 -54.87 -22.58
C LEU A 710 4.10 -55.63 -23.90
N THR A 711 5.06 -55.67 -24.82
CA THR A 711 4.90 -56.40 -26.10
C THR A 711 4.70 -57.89 -25.91
N PHE A 712 5.45 -58.54 -24.99
CA PHE A 712 5.22 -59.96 -24.68
C PHE A 712 3.84 -60.23 -24.08
N GLY A 713 3.30 -59.31 -23.28
CA GLY A 713 1.93 -59.41 -22.75
C GLY A 713 0.85 -59.22 -23.83
N PHE A 714 0.98 -58.17 -24.65
CA PHE A 714 -0.02 -57.84 -25.68
C PHE A 714 -0.02 -58.79 -26.88
N ILE A 715 1.13 -59.33 -27.29
CA ILE A 715 1.20 -60.33 -28.37
C ILE A 715 0.45 -61.60 -27.98
N ILE A 716 0.46 -62.00 -26.70
CA ILE A 716 -0.32 -63.15 -26.21
C ILE A 716 -1.82 -62.85 -26.28
N LEU A 717 -2.30 -61.70 -25.80
CA LEU A 717 -3.74 -61.37 -25.87
C LEU A 717 -4.24 -61.17 -27.32
N ILE A 718 -3.51 -60.45 -28.16
CA ILE A 718 -3.88 -60.22 -29.57
C ILE A 718 -3.79 -61.53 -30.36
N GLY A 719 -2.81 -62.40 -30.07
CA GLY A 719 -2.70 -63.72 -30.67
C GLY A 719 -3.88 -64.63 -30.31
N ILE A 720 -4.27 -64.67 -29.02
CA ILE A 720 -5.43 -65.44 -28.54
C ILE A 720 -6.74 -64.90 -29.13
N GLY A 721 -6.94 -63.58 -29.12
CA GLY A 721 -8.12 -62.94 -29.74
C GLY A 721 -8.22 -63.22 -31.24
N SER A 722 -7.09 -63.14 -31.96
CA SER A 722 -7.02 -63.44 -33.40
C SER A 722 -7.27 -64.92 -33.71
N TYR A 723 -6.76 -65.84 -32.88
CA TYR A 723 -6.95 -67.28 -33.04
C TYR A 723 -8.38 -67.73 -32.72
N LEU A 724 -9.00 -67.17 -31.67
CA LEU A 724 -10.41 -67.37 -31.34
C LEU A 724 -11.32 -66.77 -32.42
N GLY A 725 -11.05 -65.54 -32.88
CA GLY A 725 -11.77 -64.90 -33.99
C GLY A 725 -11.69 -65.71 -35.29
N TYR A 726 -10.50 -66.21 -35.64
CA TYR A 726 -10.30 -67.08 -36.80
C TYR A 726 -11.05 -68.42 -36.66
N ARG A 727 -11.03 -69.07 -35.49
CA ARG A 727 -11.82 -70.30 -35.25
C ARG A 727 -13.33 -70.04 -35.28
N TYR A 728 -13.82 -68.93 -34.71
CA TYR A 728 -15.23 -68.55 -34.75
C TYR A 728 -15.70 -68.27 -36.18
N TYR A 729 -14.93 -67.51 -36.97
CA TYR A 729 -15.20 -67.25 -38.38
C TYR A 729 -15.19 -68.55 -39.22
N LYS A 730 -14.22 -69.46 -38.96
CA LYS A 730 -14.11 -70.75 -39.66
C LYS A 730 -15.25 -71.72 -39.31
N HIS A 731 -15.74 -71.73 -38.06
CA HIS A 731 -16.95 -72.47 -37.70
C HIS A 731 -18.21 -71.90 -38.34
N ARG A 732 -18.41 -70.57 -38.30
CA ARG A 732 -19.59 -69.93 -38.88
C ARG A 732 -19.67 -70.13 -40.41
N LYS A 733 -18.53 -70.19 -41.09
CA LYS A 733 -18.44 -70.50 -42.53
C LYS A 733 -18.61 -72.01 -42.87
N ALA A 734 -18.55 -72.89 -41.87
CA ALA A 734 -18.87 -74.32 -42.02
C ALA A 734 -20.37 -74.62 -41.78
N ILE A 735 -21.06 -73.80 -40.96
CA ILE A 735 -22.49 -73.95 -40.69
C ILE A 735 -23.34 -73.42 -41.86
N ASN A 736 -22.96 -72.30 -42.48
CA ASN A 736 -23.65 -71.75 -43.66
C ASN A 736 -23.32 -72.50 -44.98
N LYS A 737 -23.08 -73.82 -44.94
CA LYS A 737 -22.88 -74.65 -46.14
C LYS A 737 -23.32 -76.11 -46.00
N LYS A 738 -24.34 -76.35 -45.17
CA LYS A 738 -25.21 -77.53 -45.18
C LYS A 738 -26.66 -77.09 -45.07
#